data_AF-D9SP51-F1
#
_entry.id   AF-D9SP51-F1
#
_cell.length_a   1.000
_cell.length_b   1.000
_cell.length_c   1.000
_cell.angle_alpha   90.00
_cell.angle_beta   90.00
_cell.angle_gamma   90.00
#
_symmetry.space_group_name_H-M   'P 1'
#
loop_
_entity.id
_entity.type
_entity.pdbx_description
1 polymer ?
#
loop_
_entity_poly.entity_id
_entity_poly.type
_entity_poly.pdbx_seq_one_letter_code
_entity_poly.pdbx_strand_id
1 'polypeptide(L)'
;MSKVFLSHSSCDKEFVRPIAELFGKDRCIFDEVTFEGGMKNIDEIFRNMDNTDIFVYFISDYSLNSDWVKIELNNAQEKLYSSSHRLKQIFPIIIDPKIMYSDKRIADFIKAGFNGYNLRHINHYKLAYEKIISQMINLQMSIDSKFAEKKNLFYGRDAEIKKFKERYDDSSRNPMKCLVVSGIEGIGRRSFVREVLKSAKIIKSYYFPATISLSRNESIEDLIIKISNLGFGKYSLQDIISISSLNSKVELLSELLLEVQRYNEHIVIYDDKCLINLDRSVKLWFEEALKKIKNEIVISIASNIKLDSMKYRTNDDFFFIDLSGLEKSECAGLLRTYAELEGVNFERDDIKFIQGSLTGYPPQIMYCVDLVKEYDIMYLKNNPHKIVDYSSDKASAILNAVIEEEKEDISYGFLSFLSEYDTVPSSVIYEIFKINPLYEEIFRRFIVLTIVRCIGASNEYIKVNSVIQDYILRNKYSLPKDILNYLKEKIKEFNQNIDNPKYTDFIDFTELSYYIKENMKNDEYVPNKFLYSTLFLRSIVELYNDMKIDKVITIIKGLKNNGTFEMYDPITQSQIQYYYCLALARKDSNEFNEQVGFFRRSKFNKDSKAYINYNFLKGFNYRLSGQLEFAENSFRNVISKNRNHSRAKRELATVYILLEQYDLAFDLSKHNYKKDLANIYQMQAYFECLVRKNNLSLQEKKELDKILSTVNNLYSERQLDIFYQMNALYKAFIENRQNEAIQLLKEGLTKFDTSTYLLKELFDIYRECGNLTGMKNTLESLASAIKDGRSGFENIYVFREAIYEAYSGKSKADIEINLNRRKSLSHSIKTRILSKVDDVISKRSL
;
A
#
# COMPACT_ATOMS: atom_id res chain seq x y z
N MET A 1 -28.73 4.34 18.12
CA MET A 1 -28.13 3.43 19.11
C MET A 1 -29.14 3.22 20.20
N SER A 2 -29.24 1.98 20.70
CA SER A 2 -30.22 1.58 21.70
C SER A 2 -30.13 2.43 22.98
N LYS A 3 -31.28 2.72 23.61
CA LYS A 3 -31.38 3.41 24.91
C LYS A 3 -31.66 2.40 26.02
N VAL A 4 -30.98 2.54 27.15
CA VAL A 4 -31.13 1.65 28.31
C VAL A 4 -31.88 2.32 29.46
N PHE A 5 -32.77 1.59 30.14
CA PHE A 5 -33.40 2.03 31.39
C PHE A 5 -32.75 1.31 32.56
N LEU A 6 -32.23 2.05 33.54
CA LEU A 6 -31.55 1.48 34.70
C LEU A 6 -32.50 1.41 35.90
N SER A 7 -33.20 0.29 36.07
CA SER A 7 -34.12 0.08 37.19
C SER A 7 -33.39 -0.44 38.42
N HIS A 8 -33.51 0.29 39.52
CA HIS A 8 -32.75 0.06 40.75
C HIS A 8 -33.46 0.67 41.97
N SER A 9 -33.10 0.23 43.19
CA SER A 9 -33.55 0.92 44.41
C SER A 9 -32.73 2.19 44.64
N SER A 10 -33.31 3.20 45.31
CA SER A 10 -32.56 4.39 45.73
C SER A 10 -31.35 4.06 46.62
N CYS A 11 -31.37 2.93 47.33
CA CYS A 11 -30.23 2.44 48.12
C CYS A 11 -29.07 1.89 47.27
N ASP A 12 -29.32 1.53 46.00
CA ASP A 12 -28.33 0.95 45.09
C ASP A 12 -27.66 2.00 44.19
N LYS A 13 -27.95 3.29 44.41
CA LYS A 13 -27.47 4.40 43.58
C LYS A 13 -25.96 4.48 43.48
N GLU A 14 -25.23 4.13 44.52
CA GLU A 14 -23.75 4.09 44.50
C GLU A 14 -23.20 3.11 43.45
N PHE A 15 -23.91 2.01 43.17
CA PHE A 15 -23.51 1.05 42.14
C PHE A 15 -23.95 1.49 40.74
N VAL A 16 -25.14 2.08 40.61
CA VAL A 16 -25.78 2.38 39.31
C VAL A 16 -25.39 3.74 38.75
N ARG A 17 -25.15 4.75 39.60
CA ARG A 17 -24.75 6.11 39.19
C ARG A 17 -23.50 6.10 38.30
N PRO A 18 -22.40 5.38 38.62
CA PRO A 18 -21.24 5.31 37.73
C PRO A 18 -21.55 4.71 36.36
N ILE A 19 -22.51 3.77 36.27
CA ILE A 19 -22.95 3.17 34.99
C ILE A 19 -23.69 4.23 34.16
N ALA A 20 -24.58 5.00 34.80
CA ALA A 20 -25.31 6.10 34.16
C ALA A 20 -24.36 7.20 33.64
N GLU A 21 -23.33 7.55 34.42
CA GLU A 21 -22.30 8.52 34.04
C GLU A 21 -21.49 8.06 32.82
N LEU A 22 -21.11 6.78 32.77
CA LEU A 22 -20.39 6.21 31.62
C LEU A 22 -21.24 6.21 30.33
N PHE A 23 -22.56 5.96 30.43
CA PHE A 23 -23.45 6.02 29.27
C PHE A 23 -23.79 7.45 28.84
N GLY A 24 -23.92 8.36 29.81
CA GLY A 24 -24.48 9.69 29.60
C GLY A 24 -26.00 9.70 29.40
N LYS A 25 -26.61 10.87 29.59
CA LYS A 25 -28.08 11.09 29.55
C LYS A 25 -28.76 10.72 28.23
N ASP A 26 -28.03 10.73 27.12
CA ASP A 26 -28.60 10.47 25.79
C ASP A 26 -28.83 8.97 25.53
N ARG A 27 -28.07 8.10 26.21
CA ARG A 27 -28.11 6.64 26.00
C ARG A 27 -28.72 5.88 27.17
N CYS A 28 -28.90 6.55 28.31
CA CYS A 28 -29.37 5.95 29.54
C CYS A 28 -30.51 6.77 30.13
N ILE A 29 -31.49 6.08 30.71
CA ILE A 29 -32.53 6.64 31.56
C ILE A 29 -32.18 6.32 33.00
N PHE A 30 -32.00 7.38 33.77
CA PHE A 30 -31.66 7.38 35.19
C PHE A 30 -32.46 8.49 35.88
N ASP A 31 -33.14 8.14 36.97
CA ASP A 31 -34.14 8.98 37.65
C ASP A 31 -33.60 10.38 38.00
N GLU A 32 -32.39 10.48 38.54
CA GLU A 32 -31.80 11.77 38.96
C GLU A 32 -31.43 12.70 37.80
N VAL A 33 -31.25 12.16 36.60
CA VAL A 33 -30.68 12.90 35.46
C VAL A 33 -31.72 13.17 34.38
N THR A 34 -32.68 12.26 34.20
CA THR A 34 -33.58 12.28 33.03
C THR A 34 -35.01 12.69 33.34
N PHE A 35 -35.45 12.66 34.61
CA PHE A 35 -36.82 13.00 34.95
C PHE A 35 -36.99 14.51 35.08
N GLU A 36 -38.09 15.05 34.53
CA GLU A 36 -38.39 16.48 34.60
C GLU A 36 -38.82 16.89 36.03
N GLY A 37 -38.11 17.87 36.60
CA GLY A 37 -38.42 18.40 37.93
C GLY A 37 -39.84 18.99 37.99
N GLY A 38 -40.66 18.52 38.93
CA GLY A 38 -42.04 18.96 39.12
C GLY A 38 -43.10 18.10 38.45
N MET A 39 -42.73 17.05 37.71
CA MET A 39 -43.66 16.08 37.11
C MET A 39 -43.96 14.90 38.06
N LYS A 40 -45.04 14.15 37.79
CA LYS A 40 -45.35 12.93 38.54
C LYS A 40 -44.36 11.82 38.14
N ASN A 41 -43.66 11.25 39.11
CA ASN A 41 -42.68 10.17 38.88
C ASN A 41 -43.24 8.99 38.07
N ILE A 42 -44.50 8.63 38.29
CA ILE A 42 -45.13 7.52 37.59
C ILE A 42 -45.32 7.81 36.09
N ASP A 43 -45.70 9.03 35.73
CA ASP A 43 -45.89 9.46 34.33
C ASP A 43 -44.52 9.50 33.62
N GLU A 44 -43.50 9.99 34.31
CA GLU A 44 -42.12 10.01 33.82
C GLU A 44 -41.56 8.59 33.62
N ILE A 45 -41.84 7.64 34.52
CA ILE A 45 -41.46 6.23 34.33
C ILE A 45 -42.09 5.66 33.07
N PHE A 46 -43.41 5.82 32.88
CA PHE A 46 -44.10 5.29 31.70
C PHE A 46 -43.56 5.91 30.40
N ARG A 47 -43.42 7.25 30.37
CA ARG A 47 -42.89 8.03 29.23
C ARG A 47 -41.46 7.64 28.88
N ASN A 48 -40.60 7.46 29.88
CA ASN A 48 -39.22 7.08 29.66
C ASN A 48 -39.12 5.61 29.23
N MET A 49 -39.92 4.71 29.78
CA MET A 49 -39.99 3.31 29.35
C MET A 49 -40.45 3.17 27.88
N ASP A 50 -41.34 4.05 27.41
CA ASP A 50 -41.71 4.11 25.97
C ASP A 50 -40.53 4.49 25.06
N ASN A 51 -39.47 5.05 25.63
CA ASN A 51 -38.28 5.45 24.90
C ASN A 51 -37.08 4.53 25.10
N THR A 52 -37.29 3.33 25.65
CA THR A 52 -36.25 2.36 26.01
C THR A 52 -36.26 1.15 25.10
N ASP A 53 -35.06 0.69 24.72
CA ASP A 53 -34.85 -0.55 23.97
C ASP A 53 -34.48 -1.73 24.88
N ILE A 54 -33.70 -1.47 25.94
CA ILE A 54 -33.29 -2.48 26.93
C ILE A 54 -33.60 -2.00 28.35
N PHE A 55 -34.38 -2.78 29.08
CA PHE A 55 -34.65 -2.56 30.50
C PHE A 55 -33.65 -3.36 31.34
N VAL A 56 -32.75 -2.68 32.02
CA VAL A 56 -31.75 -3.29 32.90
C VAL A 56 -32.30 -3.32 34.32
N TYR A 57 -32.47 -4.54 34.85
CA TYR A 57 -33.01 -4.75 36.18
C TYR A 57 -31.88 -5.13 37.15
N PHE A 58 -31.50 -4.20 38.03
CA PHE A 58 -30.50 -4.45 39.06
C PHE A 58 -31.15 -5.08 40.29
N ILE A 59 -30.81 -6.34 40.57
CA ILE A 59 -31.38 -7.16 41.64
C ILE A 59 -30.48 -7.09 42.87
N SER A 60 -31.08 -6.68 43.97
CA SER A 60 -30.50 -6.47 45.30
C SER A 60 -31.57 -6.75 46.36
N ASP A 61 -31.19 -6.87 47.62
CA ASP A 61 -32.18 -7.02 48.70
C ASP A 61 -33.18 -5.83 48.73
N TYR A 62 -32.70 -4.61 48.47
CA TYR A 62 -33.53 -3.41 48.48
C TYR A 62 -34.45 -3.30 47.25
N SER A 63 -33.96 -3.63 46.06
CA SER A 63 -34.76 -3.54 44.83
C SER A 63 -35.88 -4.58 44.80
N LEU A 64 -35.68 -5.77 45.37
CA LEU A 64 -36.72 -6.79 45.53
C LEU A 64 -37.87 -6.33 46.45
N ASN A 65 -37.56 -5.47 47.43
CA ASN A 65 -38.54 -4.94 48.36
C ASN A 65 -39.17 -3.60 47.91
N SER A 66 -38.64 -2.96 46.86
CA SER A 66 -39.10 -1.65 46.38
C SER A 66 -40.36 -1.76 45.51
N ASP A 67 -41.42 -1.03 45.87
CA ASP A 67 -42.66 -1.01 45.09
C ASP A 67 -42.50 -0.28 43.76
N TRP A 68 -41.66 0.77 43.70
CA TRP A 68 -41.34 1.46 42.45
C TRP A 68 -40.67 0.54 41.43
N VAL A 69 -39.69 -0.26 41.87
CA VAL A 69 -38.97 -1.21 41.01
C VAL A 69 -39.91 -2.31 40.51
N LYS A 70 -40.85 -2.78 41.34
CA LYS A 70 -41.88 -3.75 40.92
C LYS A 70 -42.81 -3.15 39.86
N ILE A 71 -43.23 -1.88 40.01
CA ILE A 71 -44.04 -1.17 39.01
C ILE A 71 -43.28 -1.06 37.69
N GLU A 72 -42.01 -0.65 37.74
CA GLU A 72 -41.14 -0.58 36.57
C GLU A 72 -40.97 -1.93 35.86
N LEU A 73 -40.72 -3.00 36.63
CA LEU A 73 -40.55 -4.36 36.10
C LEU A 73 -41.84 -4.90 35.46
N ASN A 74 -43.00 -4.69 36.09
CA ASN A 74 -44.29 -5.11 35.54
C ASN A 74 -44.61 -4.37 34.23
N ASN A 75 -44.38 -3.05 34.20
CA ASN A 75 -44.52 -2.23 33.00
C ASN A 75 -43.56 -2.69 31.89
N ALA A 76 -42.30 -2.98 32.23
CA ALA A 76 -41.34 -3.54 31.27
C ALA A 76 -41.80 -4.90 30.73
N GLN A 77 -42.33 -5.78 31.58
CA GLN A 77 -42.87 -7.07 31.15
C GLN A 77 -44.05 -6.90 30.19
N GLU A 78 -45.02 -6.04 30.52
CA GLU A 78 -46.16 -5.74 29.64
C GLU A 78 -45.69 -5.18 28.28
N LYS A 79 -44.75 -4.23 28.29
CA LYS A 79 -44.24 -3.61 27.06
C LYS A 79 -43.44 -4.56 26.20
N LEU A 80 -42.71 -5.51 26.79
CA LEU A 80 -41.96 -6.54 26.05
C LEU A 80 -42.88 -7.41 25.18
N TYR A 81 -44.12 -7.65 25.62
CA TYR A 81 -45.13 -8.43 24.89
C TYR A 81 -46.16 -7.58 24.15
N SER A 82 -46.09 -6.25 24.25
CA SER A 82 -47.01 -5.33 23.59
C SER A 82 -46.69 -5.16 22.09
N SER A 83 -47.73 -4.92 21.29
CA SER A 83 -47.63 -4.75 19.84
C SER A 83 -46.86 -3.50 19.38
N SER A 84 -46.51 -2.57 20.29
CA SER A 84 -45.71 -1.36 19.99
C SER A 84 -44.20 -1.64 19.82
N HIS A 85 -43.72 -2.82 20.25
CA HIS A 85 -42.38 -3.37 19.97
C HIS A 85 -41.17 -2.47 20.26
N ARG A 86 -41.26 -1.40 21.08
CA ARG A 86 -40.08 -0.55 21.35
C ARG A 86 -39.12 -1.20 22.34
N LEU A 87 -39.60 -1.68 23.49
CA LEU A 87 -38.78 -2.45 24.41
C LEU A 87 -38.51 -3.84 23.82
N LYS A 88 -37.24 -4.20 23.67
CA LYS A 88 -36.80 -5.44 23.01
C LYS A 88 -36.26 -6.48 23.98
N GLN A 89 -35.76 -6.05 25.13
CA GLN A 89 -35.05 -6.93 26.06
C GLN A 89 -35.18 -6.44 27.49
N ILE A 90 -35.40 -7.39 28.40
CA ILE A 90 -35.14 -7.24 29.84
C ILE A 90 -33.78 -7.89 30.12
N PHE A 91 -32.91 -7.21 30.85
CA PHE A 91 -31.57 -7.69 31.20
C PHE A 91 -31.36 -7.64 32.73
N PRO A 92 -31.67 -8.75 33.44
CA PRO A 92 -31.52 -8.81 34.89
C PRO A 92 -30.07 -9.07 35.32
N ILE A 93 -29.60 -8.34 36.33
CA ILE A 93 -28.25 -8.43 36.88
C ILE A 93 -28.35 -8.49 38.41
N ILE A 94 -27.81 -9.52 39.05
CA ILE A 94 -27.69 -9.53 40.51
C ILE A 94 -26.46 -8.71 40.91
N ILE A 95 -26.65 -7.71 41.76
CA ILE A 95 -25.56 -6.84 42.27
C ILE A 95 -25.26 -7.08 43.75
N ASP A 96 -26.21 -7.65 44.50
CA ASP A 96 -26.04 -7.95 45.91
C ASP A 96 -25.54 -9.40 46.11
N PRO A 97 -24.38 -9.61 46.77
CA PRO A 97 -23.82 -10.95 46.99
C PRO A 97 -24.70 -11.83 47.89
N LYS A 98 -25.64 -11.25 48.66
CA LYS A 98 -26.57 -12.01 49.53
C LYS A 98 -27.72 -12.63 48.74
N ILE A 99 -27.98 -12.16 47.53
CA ILE A 99 -29.08 -12.62 46.70
C ILE A 99 -28.59 -13.74 45.78
N MET A 100 -29.25 -14.89 45.88
CA MET A 100 -29.02 -16.02 44.97
C MET A 100 -30.04 -16.01 43.83
N TYR A 101 -29.69 -16.67 42.73
CA TYR A 101 -30.59 -16.86 41.58
C TYR A 101 -31.93 -17.53 41.93
N SER A 102 -31.97 -18.25 43.05
CA SER A 102 -33.12 -19.00 43.56
C SER A 102 -33.96 -18.23 44.60
N ASP A 103 -33.66 -16.95 44.87
CA ASP A 103 -34.44 -16.14 45.82
C ASP A 103 -35.92 -16.12 45.42
N LYS A 104 -36.80 -16.43 46.38
CA LYS A 104 -38.24 -16.55 46.14
C LYS A 104 -38.88 -15.24 45.70
N ARG A 105 -38.32 -14.09 46.09
CA ARG A 105 -38.83 -12.76 45.78
C ARG A 105 -38.58 -12.34 44.32
N ILE A 106 -37.63 -12.99 43.64
CA ILE A 106 -37.40 -12.76 42.21
C ILE A 106 -38.63 -13.28 41.44
N ALA A 107 -39.17 -12.46 40.53
CA ALA A 107 -40.36 -12.81 39.78
C ALA A 107 -40.19 -14.12 38.98
N ASP A 108 -41.24 -14.95 38.93
CA ASP A 108 -41.15 -16.28 38.32
C ASP A 108 -40.78 -16.23 36.84
N PHE A 109 -41.26 -15.23 36.10
CA PHE A 109 -40.89 -15.06 34.67
C PHE A 109 -39.41 -14.70 34.48
N ILE A 110 -38.72 -14.22 35.51
CA ILE A 110 -37.28 -13.96 35.49
C ILE A 110 -36.49 -15.22 35.82
N LYS A 111 -36.95 -16.06 36.76
CA LYS A 111 -36.17 -17.21 37.27
C LYS A 111 -36.59 -18.60 36.76
N ALA A 112 -37.81 -18.77 36.26
CA ALA A 112 -38.40 -20.08 35.97
C ALA A 112 -39.01 -20.18 34.55
N GLY A 113 -39.06 -21.41 34.02
CA GLY A 113 -39.64 -21.74 32.72
C GLY A 113 -38.65 -21.65 31.54
N PHE A 114 -39.13 -21.95 30.33
CA PHE A 114 -38.32 -21.94 29.09
C PHE A 114 -37.73 -20.57 28.76
N ASN A 115 -38.34 -19.48 29.26
CA ASN A 115 -37.89 -18.10 29.05
C ASN A 115 -37.14 -17.53 30.27
N GLY A 116 -36.77 -18.36 31.26
CA GLY A 116 -36.05 -17.91 32.45
C GLY A 116 -34.64 -17.40 32.11
N TYR A 117 -34.17 -16.41 32.87
CA TYR A 117 -32.87 -15.77 32.68
C TYR A 117 -31.77 -16.49 33.47
N ASN A 118 -30.57 -16.54 32.90
CA ASN A 118 -29.38 -17.01 33.60
C ASN A 118 -28.85 -15.91 34.52
N LEU A 119 -29.35 -15.88 35.76
CA LEU A 119 -28.99 -14.87 36.75
C LEU A 119 -27.61 -15.17 37.34
N ARG A 120 -26.70 -14.20 37.21
CA ARG A 120 -25.37 -14.25 37.82
C ARG A 120 -25.11 -12.98 38.60
N HIS A 121 -24.40 -13.13 39.71
CA HIS A 121 -23.91 -12.01 40.50
C HIS A 121 -22.78 -11.29 39.78
N ILE A 122 -22.78 -9.96 39.81
CA ILE A 122 -21.73 -9.10 39.27
C ILE A 122 -21.25 -8.16 40.38
N ASN A 123 -19.98 -8.31 40.76
CA ASN A 123 -19.38 -7.59 41.89
C ASN A 123 -19.09 -6.09 41.63
N HIS A 124 -19.00 -5.67 40.37
CA HIS A 124 -18.46 -4.36 40.02
C HIS A 124 -19.23 -3.69 38.88
N TYR A 125 -19.51 -2.39 39.02
CA TYR A 125 -20.32 -1.62 38.06
C TYR A 125 -19.72 -1.61 36.64
N LYS A 126 -18.39 -1.56 36.51
CA LYS A 126 -17.70 -1.64 35.20
C LYS A 126 -17.99 -2.94 34.44
N LEU A 127 -18.01 -4.08 35.12
CA LEU A 127 -18.38 -5.36 34.49
C LEU A 127 -19.85 -5.37 34.07
N ALA A 128 -20.74 -4.82 34.90
CA ALA A 128 -22.15 -4.68 34.55
C ALA A 128 -22.31 -3.79 33.31
N TYR A 129 -21.62 -2.65 33.27
CA TYR A 129 -21.59 -1.73 32.13
C TYR A 129 -21.13 -2.42 30.83
N GLU A 130 -20.02 -3.15 30.83
CA GLU A 130 -19.53 -3.87 29.64
C GLU A 130 -20.51 -4.94 29.14
N LYS A 131 -21.18 -5.65 30.06
CA LYS A 131 -22.22 -6.61 29.70
C LYS A 131 -23.46 -5.93 29.10
N ILE A 132 -23.88 -4.78 29.64
CA ILE A 132 -24.97 -3.97 29.08
C ILE A 132 -24.60 -3.50 27.67
N ILE A 133 -23.38 -2.99 27.46
CA ILE A 133 -22.87 -2.60 26.13
C ILE A 133 -22.93 -3.77 25.15
N SER A 134 -22.50 -4.96 25.57
CA SER A 134 -22.53 -6.15 24.72
C SER A 134 -23.95 -6.48 24.26
N GLN A 135 -24.95 -6.33 25.14
CA GLN A 135 -26.37 -6.50 24.77
C GLN A 135 -26.86 -5.39 23.84
N MET A 136 -26.46 -4.13 24.05
CA MET A 136 -26.80 -3.03 23.14
C MET A 136 -26.23 -3.25 21.73
N ILE A 137 -24.99 -3.73 21.63
CA ILE A 137 -24.36 -4.08 20.35
C ILE A 137 -25.11 -5.24 19.70
N ASN A 138 -25.43 -6.29 20.46
CA ASN A 138 -26.19 -7.43 19.96
C ASN A 138 -27.55 -6.98 19.36
N LEU A 139 -28.27 -6.13 20.09
CA LEU A 139 -29.55 -5.61 19.64
C LEU A 139 -29.39 -4.75 18.38
N GLN A 140 -28.42 -3.84 18.36
CA GLN A 140 -28.15 -3.01 17.19
C GLN A 140 -27.76 -3.86 15.96
N MET A 141 -26.97 -4.92 16.14
CA MET A 141 -26.63 -5.86 15.07
C MET A 141 -27.85 -6.61 14.52
N SER A 142 -28.83 -6.93 15.37
CA SER A 142 -30.06 -7.62 14.95
C SER A 142 -30.99 -6.72 14.13
N ILE A 143 -30.92 -5.40 14.34
CA ILE A 143 -31.76 -4.39 13.66
C ILE A 143 -31.10 -3.89 12.38
N ASP A 144 -29.77 -3.71 12.40
CA ASP A 144 -29.00 -3.13 11.30
C ASP A 144 -27.90 -4.09 10.84
N SER A 145 -28.17 -4.79 9.73
CA SER A 145 -27.23 -5.75 9.13
C SER A 145 -25.93 -5.07 8.69
N LYS A 146 -25.99 -3.83 8.19
CA LYS A 146 -24.80 -3.08 7.75
C LYS A 146 -23.92 -2.71 8.93
N PHE A 147 -24.52 -2.33 10.06
CA PHE A 147 -23.78 -2.15 11.33
C PHE A 147 -23.11 -3.45 11.76
N ALA A 148 -23.80 -4.59 11.66
CA ALA A 148 -23.25 -5.89 12.02
C ALA A 148 -22.06 -6.29 11.14
N GLU A 149 -22.17 -6.12 9.82
CA GLU A 149 -21.09 -6.40 8.88
C GLU A 149 -19.89 -5.49 9.13
N LYS A 150 -20.11 -4.18 9.33
CA LYS A 150 -19.03 -3.21 9.62
C LYS A 150 -18.29 -3.54 10.93
N LYS A 151 -19.02 -3.89 11.98
CA LYS A 151 -18.43 -4.30 13.27
C LYS A 151 -17.68 -5.63 13.19
N ASN A 152 -18.05 -6.50 12.25
CA ASN A 152 -17.45 -7.82 12.06
C ASN A 152 -16.53 -7.91 10.83
N LEU A 153 -16.12 -6.76 10.26
CA LEU A 153 -15.27 -6.71 9.09
C LEU A 153 -13.94 -7.41 9.36
N PHE A 154 -13.73 -8.51 8.65
CA PHE A 154 -12.50 -9.28 8.63
C PHE A 154 -12.46 -10.11 7.33
N TYR A 155 -11.30 -10.24 6.71
CA TYR A 155 -11.15 -11.02 5.47
C TYR A 155 -9.76 -11.66 5.39
N GLY A 156 -9.71 -12.92 4.93
CA GLY A 156 -8.49 -13.70 4.74
C GLY A 156 -8.00 -14.40 6.00
N ARG A 157 -6.74 -14.86 5.99
CA ARG A 157 -6.05 -15.57 7.07
C ARG A 157 -6.64 -16.93 7.42
N ASP A 158 -7.20 -17.59 6.42
CA ASP A 158 -7.82 -18.90 6.58
C ASP A 158 -6.82 -19.94 7.07
N ALA A 159 -5.56 -19.86 6.63
CA ALA A 159 -4.49 -20.76 7.06
C ALA A 159 -4.15 -20.58 8.55
N GLU A 160 -4.06 -19.33 9.01
CA GLU A 160 -3.79 -18.99 10.40
C GLU A 160 -4.96 -19.36 11.33
N ILE A 161 -6.20 -19.08 10.90
CA ILE A 161 -7.42 -19.46 11.62
C ILE A 161 -7.51 -20.99 11.73
N LYS A 162 -7.21 -21.70 10.63
CA LYS A 162 -7.19 -23.17 10.62
C LYS A 162 -6.19 -23.72 11.64
N LYS A 163 -4.95 -23.22 11.65
CA LYS A 163 -3.92 -23.64 12.62
C LYS A 163 -4.37 -23.46 14.07
N PHE A 164 -5.04 -22.35 14.39
CA PHE A 164 -5.60 -22.14 15.73
C PHE A 164 -6.67 -23.18 16.06
N LYS A 165 -7.64 -23.39 15.16
CA LYS A 165 -8.72 -24.35 15.38
C LYS A 165 -8.20 -25.76 15.55
N GLU A 166 -7.26 -26.19 14.71
CA GLU A 166 -6.60 -27.49 14.83
C GLU A 166 -5.96 -27.67 16.20
N ARG A 167 -5.26 -26.65 16.74
CA ARG A 167 -4.68 -26.73 18.08
C ARG A 167 -5.75 -26.66 19.19
N TYR A 168 -6.80 -25.87 19.01
CA TYR A 168 -7.87 -25.70 19.99
C TYR A 168 -8.72 -26.96 20.15
N ASP A 169 -9.02 -27.64 19.04
CA ASP A 169 -9.81 -28.86 18.99
C ASP A 169 -8.97 -30.14 19.23
N ASP A 170 -7.64 -30.00 19.39
CA ASP A 170 -6.73 -31.13 19.65
C ASP A 170 -6.91 -31.68 21.07
N SER A 171 -7.69 -32.76 21.18
CA SER A 171 -7.95 -33.45 22.45
C SER A 171 -6.74 -34.17 23.04
N SER A 172 -5.63 -34.31 22.30
CA SER A 172 -4.42 -34.97 22.79
C SER A 172 -3.52 -34.04 23.63
N ARG A 173 -3.77 -32.73 23.58
CA ARG A 173 -3.00 -31.70 24.28
C ARG A 173 -3.85 -31.01 25.33
N ASN A 174 -3.21 -30.42 26.35
CA ASN A 174 -3.95 -29.61 27.31
C ASN A 174 -4.55 -28.37 26.61
N PRO A 175 -5.75 -27.90 27.03
CA PRO A 175 -6.31 -26.67 26.49
C PRO A 175 -5.39 -25.47 26.77
N MET A 176 -5.25 -24.60 25.76
CA MET A 176 -4.46 -23.37 25.88
C MET A 176 -5.13 -22.35 26.79
N LYS A 177 -4.31 -21.55 27.48
CA LYS A 177 -4.74 -20.49 28.41
C LYS A 177 -4.48 -19.09 27.84
N CYS A 178 -3.49 -18.97 26.95
CA CYS A 178 -3.06 -17.70 26.35
C CYS A 178 -2.81 -17.83 24.85
N LEU A 179 -3.37 -16.89 24.07
CA LEU A 179 -3.10 -16.74 22.64
C LEU A 179 -2.13 -15.57 22.41
N VAL A 180 -0.99 -15.84 21.80
CA VAL A 180 0.00 -14.81 21.42
C VAL A 180 -0.06 -14.57 19.91
N VAL A 181 -0.25 -13.31 19.52
CA VAL A 181 -0.32 -12.91 18.11
C VAL A 181 0.73 -11.83 17.86
N SER A 182 1.75 -12.18 17.07
CA SER A 182 2.86 -11.28 16.75
C SER A 182 2.72 -10.65 15.35
N GLY A 183 3.46 -9.58 15.11
CA GLY A 183 3.55 -8.92 13.80
C GLY A 183 3.71 -7.40 13.90
N ILE A 184 4.03 -6.77 12.77
CA ILE A 184 4.25 -5.32 12.70
C ILE A 184 2.98 -4.52 13.09
N GLU A 185 3.17 -3.26 13.46
CA GLU A 185 2.06 -2.39 13.81
C GLU A 185 1.06 -2.23 12.66
N GLY A 186 -0.24 -2.28 12.98
CA GLY A 186 -1.33 -2.17 12.01
C GLY A 186 -1.59 -3.44 11.18
N ILE A 187 -0.81 -4.52 11.31
CA ILE A 187 -1.02 -5.76 10.54
C ILE A 187 -2.32 -6.53 10.90
N GLY A 188 -3.16 -6.01 11.80
CA GLY A 188 -4.44 -6.64 12.15
C GLY A 188 -4.37 -7.70 13.26
N ARG A 189 -3.37 -7.67 14.15
CA ARG A 189 -3.27 -8.58 15.33
C ARG A 189 -4.56 -8.62 16.15
N ARG A 190 -5.13 -7.45 16.45
CA ARG A 190 -6.36 -7.29 17.26
C ARG A 190 -7.58 -7.92 16.59
N SER A 191 -7.77 -7.58 15.32
CA SER A 191 -8.86 -8.11 14.52
C SER A 191 -8.75 -9.62 14.37
N PHE A 192 -7.53 -10.15 14.21
CA PHE A 192 -7.28 -11.58 14.14
C PHE A 192 -7.62 -12.30 15.46
N VAL A 193 -7.19 -11.77 16.62
CA VAL A 193 -7.56 -12.33 17.94
C VAL A 193 -9.08 -12.45 18.05
N ARG A 194 -9.81 -11.37 17.78
CA ARG A 194 -11.27 -11.39 17.88
C ARG A 194 -11.90 -12.35 16.88
N GLU A 195 -11.42 -12.36 15.64
CA GLU A 195 -11.94 -13.26 14.61
C GLU A 195 -11.74 -14.73 15.00
N VAL A 196 -10.55 -15.08 15.46
CA VAL A 196 -10.22 -16.47 15.73
C VAL A 196 -11.04 -17.01 16.90
N LEU A 197 -11.16 -16.25 17.99
CA LEU A 197 -12.00 -16.60 19.14
C LEU A 197 -13.48 -16.70 18.74
N LYS A 198 -13.97 -15.80 17.89
CA LYS A 198 -15.34 -15.83 17.35
C LYS A 198 -15.56 -17.07 16.47
N SER A 199 -14.63 -17.35 15.58
CA SER A 199 -14.71 -18.47 14.61
C SER A 199 -14.64 -19.84 15.28
N ALA A 200 -13.97 -19.93 16.44
CA ALA A 200 -13.91 -21.09 17.32
C ALA A 200 -15.09 -21.14 18.32
N LYS A 201 -16.04 -20.18 18.23
CA LYS A 201 -17.23 -20.07 19.10
C LYS A 201 -16.91 -19.87 20.59
N ILE A 202 -15.70 -19.42 20.91
CA ILE A 202 -15.26 -19.06 22.27
C ILE A 202 -15.97 -17.78 22.72
N ILE A 203 -16.07 -16.81 21.80
CA ILE A 203 -16.82 -15.57 22.02
C ILE A 203 -17.94 -15.40 21.00
N LYS A 204 -18.92 -14.56 21.33
CA LYS A 204 -20.02 -14.18 20.42
C LYS A 204 -19.58 -13.05 19.48
N SER A 205 -20.24 -12.93 18.32
CA SER A 205 -19.95 -11.89 17.33
C SER A 205 -20.14 -10.46 17.85
N TYR A 206 -21.11 -10.26 18.74
CA TYR A 206 -21.37 -8.96 19.39
C TYR A 206 -20.47 -8.68 20.60
N TYR A 207 -19.65 -9.64 21.04
CA TYR A 207 -18.75 -9.47 22.18
C TYR A 207 -17.42 -8.85 21.73
N PHE A 208 -16.96 -7.87 22.51
CA PHE A 208 -15.70 -7.17 22.31
C PHE A 208 -14.90 -7.28 23.61
N PRO A 209 -13.83 -8.09 23.63
CA PRO A 209 -12.99 -8.26 24.81
C PRO A 209 -12.43 -6.93 25.32
N ALA A 210 -12.29 -6.82 26.65
CA ALA A 210 -11.62 -5.69 27.26
C ALA A 210 -10.14 -5.63 26.84
N THR A 211 -9.62 -4.43 26.64
CA THR A 211 -8.26 -4.22 26.14
C THR A 211 -7.42 -3.42 27.12
N ILE A 212 -6.21 -3.90 27.41
CA ILE A 212 -5.21 -3.18 28.20
C ILE A 212 -3.91 -3.08 27.42
N SER A 213 -3.16 -2.00 27.59
CA SER A 213 -1.82 -1.85 27.01
C SER A 213 -0.76 -2.02 28.09
N LEU A 214 0.34 -2.68 27.78
CA LEU A 214 1.52 -2.77 28.63
C LEU A 214 2.76 -2.23 27.90
N SER A 215 3.47 -1.32 28.54
CA SER A 215 4.71 -0.72 28.05
C SER A 215 5.93 -1.40 28.67
N ARG A 216 7.08 -1.35 27.99
CA ARG A 216 8.32 -2.06 28.35
C ARG A 216 8.75 -1.97 29.83
N ASN A 217 8.53 -0.82 30.46
CA ASN A 217 9.00 -0.54 31.83
C ASN A 217 7.98 -0.90 32.91
N GLU A 218 6.81 -1.41 32.53
CA GLU A 218 5.76 -1.82 33.47
C GLU A 218 6.02 -3.22 34.02
N SER A 219 5.53 -3.46 35.23
CA SER A 219 5.75 -4.67 36.01
C SER A 219 4.45 -5.44 36.28
N ILE A 220 4.53 -6.47 37.13
CA ILE A 220 3.37 -7.28 37.51
C ILE A 220 2.28 -6.44 38.19
N GLU A 221 2.69 -5.44 38.98
CA GLU A 221 1.80 -4.50 39.67
C GLU A 221 0.93 -3.73 38.68
N ASP A 222 1.51 -3.21 37.59
CA ASP A 222 0.78 -2.49 36.56
C ASP A 222 -0.27 -3.39 35.89
N LEU A 223 0.07 -4.65 35.62
CA LEU A 223 -0.90 -5.61 35.08
C LEU A 223 -2.04 -5.88 36.07
N ILE A 224 -1.72 -6.13 37.34
CA ILE A 224 -2.72 -6.35 38.40
C ILE A 224 -3.63 -5.13 38.53
N ILE A 225 -3.06 -3.91 38.56
CA ILE A 225 -3.83 -2.65 38.64
C ILE A 225 -4.73 -2.50 37.41
N LYS A 226 -4.22 -2.77 36.21
CA LYS A 226 -4.99 -2.63 34.96
C LYS A 226 -6.13 -3.65 34.90
N ILE A 227 -5.91 -4.90 35.28
CA ILE A 227 -6.98 -5.91 35.38
C ILE A 227 -7.98 -5.50 36.46
N SER A 228 -7.50 -5.02 37.61
CA SER A 228 -8.39 -4.57 38.69
C SER A 228 -9.26 -3.38 38.26
N ASN A 229 -8.69 -2.47 37.46
CA ASN A 229 -9.39 -1.33 36.88
C ASN A 229 -10.48 -1.71 35.88
N LEU A 230 -10.48 -2.93 35.34
CA LEU A 230 -11.60 -3.46 34.53
C LEU A 230 -12.79 -3.91 35.41
N GLY A 231 -12.64 -3.92 36.73
CA GLY A 231 -13.65 -4.32 37.70
C GLY A 231 -13.50 -5.74 38.23
N PHE A 232 -12.32 -6.36 38.06
CA PHE A 232 -11.99 -7.65 38.65
C PHE A 232 -11.28 -7.44 40.01
N GLY A 233 -11.59 -8.24 41.02
CA GLY A 233 -11.05 -8.09 42.35
C GLY A 233 -11.59 -6.88 43.14
N LYS A 234 -11.14 -6.76 44.38
CA LYS A 234 -11.50 -5.66 45.31
C LYS A 234 -10.24 -5.01 45.89
N TYR A 235 -9.21 -4.87 45.07
CA TYR A 235 -7.90 -4.40 45.51
C TYR A 235 -7.73 -2.93 45.14
N SER A 236 -7.45 -2.10 46.13
CA SER A 236 -7.01 -0.73 45.90
C SER A 236 -5.55 -0.70 45.44
N LEU A 237 -5.13 0.42 44.87
CA LEU A 237 -3.72 0.64 44.52
C LEU A 237 -2.80 0.49 45.75
N GLN A 238 -3.28 0.90 46.94
CA GLN A 238 -2.53 0.77 48.18
C GLN A 238 -2.41 -0.70 48.62
N ASP A 239 -3.46 -1.51 48.45
CA ASP A 239 -3.42 -2.95 48.72
C ASP A 239 -2.37 -3.63 47.85
N ILE A 240 -2.38 -3.33 46.54
CA ILE A 240 -1.46 -3.95 45.56
C ILE A 240 0.00 -3.58 45.84
N ILE A 241 0.27 -2.29 46.15
CA ILE A 241 1.62 -1.81 46.44
C ILE A 241 2.14 -2.37 47.77
N SER A 242 1.25 -2.59 48.75
CA SER A 242 1.65 -3.11 50.07
C SER A 242 2.16 -4.56 50.03
N ILE A 243 1.86 -5.31 48.96
CA ILE A 243 2.33 -6.67 48.77
C ILE A 243 3.83 -6.63 48.45
N SER A 244 4.65 -7.13 49.38
CA SER A 244 6.11 -7.08 49.25
C SER A 244 6.69 -8.23 48.45
N SER A 245 6.05 -9.41 48.45
CA SER A 245 6.60 -10.62 47.82
C SER A 245 6.10 -10.81 46.38
N LEU A 246 7.00 -11.21 45.48
CA LEU A 246 6.64 -11.53 44.09
C LEU A 246 5.67 -12.72 44.02
N ASN A 247 5.86 -13.74 44.86
CA ASN A 247 4.97 -14.91 44.88
C ASN A 247 3.54 -14.51 45.25
N SER A 248 3.36 -13.65 46.25
CA SER A 248 2.04 -13.12 46.63
C SER A 248 1.40 -12.31 45.50
N LYS A 249 2.19 -11.56 44.72
CA LYS A 249 1.69 -10.86 43.52
C LYS A 249 1.27 -11.84 42.42
N VAL A 250 2.01 -12.94 42.23
CA VAL A 250 1.63 -14.00 41.29
C VAL A 250 0.34 -14.69 41.72
N GLU A 251 0.15 -14.97 43.03
CA GLU A 251 -1.13 -15.49 43.54
C GLU A 251 -2.28 -14.52 43.25
N LEU A 252 -2.09 -13.24 43.58
CA LEU A 252 -3.08 -12.20 43.33
C LEU A 252 -3.45 -12.10 41.83
N LEU A 253 -2.46 -12.11 40.95
CA LEU A 253 -2.71 -12.13 39.51
C LEU A 253 -3.51 -13.37 39.10
N SER A 254 -3.19 -14.54 39.66
CA SER A 254 -3.91 -15.79 39.38
C SER A 254 -5.36 -15.73 39.84
N GLU A 255 -5.62 -15.17 41.03
CA GLU A 255 -6.98 -14.94 41.56
C GLU A 255 -7.80 -14.03 40.65
N LEU A 256 -7.20 -12.93 40.16
CA LEU A 256 -7.85 -12.04 39.21
C LEU A 256 -8.19 -12.75 37.90
N LEU A 257 -7.27 -13.55 37.35
CA LEU A 257 -7.52 -14.30 36.12
C LEU A 257 -8.60 -15.39 36.30
N LEU A 258 -8.66 -16.04 37.47
CA LEU A 258 -9.75 -16.96 37.81
C LEU A 258 -11.11 -16.24 37.89
N GLU A 259 -11.12 -14.99 38.36
CA GLU A 259 -12.33 -14.17 38.36
C GLU A 259 -12.76 -13.78 36.94
N VAL A 260 -11.81 -13.45 36.05
CA VAL A 260 -12.08 -13.23 34.62
C VAL A 260 -12.73 -14.47 34.00
N GLN A 261 -12.16 -15.66 34.24
CA GLN A 261 -12.75 -16.95 33.79
C GLN A 261 -14.16 -17.16 34.36
N ARG A 262 -14.38 -16.87 35.66
CA ARG A 262 -15.71 -17.04 36.31
C ARG A 262 -16.79 -16.17 35.66
N TYR A 263 -16.43 -14.98 35.19
CA TYR A 263 -17.36 -14.08 34.48
C TYR A 263 -17.50 -14.39 32.99
N ASN A 264 -16.78 -15.40 32.48
CA ASN A 264 -16.64 -15.74 31.07
C ASN A 264 -16.18 -14.53 30.24
N GLU A 265 -15.24 -13.76 30.79
CA GLU A 265 -14.65 -12.60 30.13
C GLU A 265 -13.30 -12.97 29.49
N HIS A 266 -12.86 -12.17 28.53
CA HIS A 266 -11.57 -12.33 27.87
C HIS A 266 -10.83 -10.99 27.86
N ILE A 267 -9.51 -11.02 28.09
CA ILE A 267 -8.68 -9.81 28.09
C ILE A 267 -7.69 -9.85 26.93
N VAL A 268 -7.63 -8.77 26.16
CA VAL A 268 -6.61 -8.58 25.11
C VAL A 268 -5.56 -7.59 25.61
N ILE A 269 -4.31 -8.04 25.66
CA ILE A 269 -3.17 -7.24 26.10
C ILE A 269 -2.39 -6.77 24.88
N TYR A 270 -2.25 -5.46 24.72
CA TYR A 270 -1.32 -4.84 23.77
C TYR A 270 0.03 -4.73 24.42
N ASP A 271 0.91 -5.64 24.04
CA ASP A 271 2.22 -5.75 24.61
C ASP A 271 3.24 -4.98 23.77
N ASP A 272 3.83 -3.96 24.36
CA ASP A 272 5.02 -3.29 23.85
C ASP A 272 6.23 -3.69 24.70
N LYS A 273 6.70 -4.93 24.47
CA LYS A 273 7.95 -5.46 25.02
C LYS A 273 7.96 -5.62 26.55
N CYS A 274 6.79 -5.78 27.17
CA CYS A 274 6.62 -5.96 28.61
C CYS A 274 6.50 -7.45 28.97
N LEU A 275 5.45 -8.13 28.50
CA LEU A 275 5.18 -9.54 28.76
C LEU A 275 6.07 -10.44 27.93
N ILE A 276 6.30 -10.09 26.66
CA ILE A 276 7.21 -10.82 25.79
C ILE A 276 8.51 -10.03 25.73
N ASN A 277 9.56 -10.62 26.25
CA ASN A 277 10.90 -10.05 26.29
C ASN A 277 11.56 -10.10 24.90
N LEU A 278 12.60 -9.29 24.68
CA LEU A 278 13.40 -9.31 23.45
C LEU A 278 14.12 -10.65 23.20
N ASP A 279 14.33 -11.45 24.25
CA ASP A 279 14.83 -12.83 24.15
C ASP A 279 13.75 -13.82 23.69
N ARG A 280 12.56 -13.31 23.33
CA ARG A 280 11.40 -14.05 22.82
C ARG A 280 10.76 -14.98 23.85
N SER A 281 11.04 -14.76 25.13
CA SER A 281 10.38 -15.42 26.25
C SER A 281 9.26 -14.60 26.87
N VAL A 282 8.30 -15.29 27.50
CA VAL A 282 7.29 -14.69 28.35
C VAL A 282 7.87 -14.41 29.73
N LYS A 283 7.45 -13.33 30.39
CA LYS A 283 7.80 -13.05 31.78
C LYS A 283 7.42 -14.22 32.69
N LEU A 284 8.39 -14.70 33.47
CA LEU A 284 8.23 -15.86 34.36
C LEU A 284 7.02 -15.72 35.30
N TRP A 285 6.83 -14.55 35.91
CA TRP A 285 5.72 -14.32 36.83
C TRP A 285 4.34 -14.44 36.15
N PHE A 286 4.26 -14.19 34.85
CA PHE A 286 3.03 -14.35 34.08
C PHE A 286 2.77 -15.82 33.75
N GLU A 287 3.82 -16.57 33.37
CA GLU A 287 3.75 -18.02 33.18
C GLU A 287 3.31 -18.73 34.47
N GLU A 288 3.90 -18.38 35.61
CA GLU A 288 3.55 -18.95 36.90
C GLU A 288 2.10 -18.65 37.31
N ALA A 289 1.58 -17.47 36.93
CA ALA A 289 0.17 -17.16 37.17
C ALA A 289 -0.75 -18.02 36.29
N LEU A 290 -0.43 -18.19 35.00
CA LEU A 290 -1.21 -19.03 34.08
C LEU A 290 -1.22 -20.51 34.49
N LYS A 291 -0.16 -21.03 35.13
CA LYS A 291 -0.15 -22.41 35.64
C LYS A 291 -1.23 -22.67 36.70
N LYS A 292 -1.64 -21.64 37.45
CA LYS A 292 -2.59 -21.74 38.58
C LYS A 292 -4.06 -21.57 38.20
N ILE A 293 -4.36 -21.20 36.96
CA ILE A 293 -5.74 -21.02 36.48
C ILE A 293 -6.27 -22.24 35.74
N LYS A 294 -7.58 -22.25 35.46
CA LYS A 294 -8.24 -23.35 34.72
C LYS A 294 -7.73 -23.42 33.28
N ASN A 295 -7.83 -24.61 32.68
CA ASN A 295 -7.47 -24.87 31.28
C ASN A 295 -8.53 -24.29 30.32
N GLU A 296 -8.59 -22.96 30.26
CA GLU A 296 -9.49 -22.18 29.42
C GLU A 296 -8.75 -20.92 28.99
N ILE A 297 -8.91 -20.56 27.71
CA ILE A 297 -8.29 -19.35 27.17
C ILE A 297 -8.91 -18.12 27.84
N VAL A 298 -8.06 -17.30 28.47
CA VAL A 298 -8.51 -16.11 29.22
C VAL A 298 -7.85 -14.83 28.72
N ILE A 299 -6.64 -14.95 28.16
CA ILE A 299 -5.85 -13.82 27.68
C ILE A 299 -5.46 -14.02 26.22
N SER A 300 -5.40 -12.91 25.48
CA SER A 300 -4.64 -12.84 24.24
C SER A 300 -3.65 -11.69 24.26
N ILE A 301 -2.41 -11.96 23.89
CA ILE A 301 -1.33 -10.97 23.80
C ILE A 301 -1.13 -10.61 22.33
N ALA A 302 -1.32 -9.34 21.98
CA ALA A 302 -0.92 -8.80 20.68
C ALA A 302 0.40 -8.04 20.84
N SER A 303 1.50 -8.64 20.39
CA SER A 303 2.87 -8.13 20.59
C SER A 303 3.58 -7.84 19.27
N ASN A 304 4.52 -6.89 19.26
CA ASN A 304 5.43 -6.69 18.12
C ASN A 304 6.61 -7.68 18.17
N ILE A 305 6.73 -8.44 19.26
CA ILE A 305 7.76 -9.46 19.43
C ILE A 305 7.21 -10.85 19.11
N LYS A 306 7.98 -11.60 18.33
CA LYS A 306 7.74 -13.02 18.04
C LYS A 306 8.21 -13.92 19.19
N LEU A 307 7.33 -14.80 19.66
CA LEU A 307 7.66 -15.82 20.66
C LEU A 307 8.69 -16.85 20.14
N ASP A 308 9.52 -17.41 21.01
CA ASP A 308 10.39 -18.53 20.66
C ASP A 308 9.61 -19.84 20.54
N SER A 309 9.35 -20.24 19.30
CA SER A 309 8.61 -21.46 19.00
C SER A 309 9.26 -22.73 19.54
N MET A 310 10.59 -22.76 19.68
CA MET A 310 11.29 -23.94 20.20
C MET A 310 11.17 -24.02 21.71
N LYS A 311 11.32 -22.89 22.42
CA LYS A 311 11.17 -22.81 23.87
C LYS A 311 9.76 -23.19 24.35
N TYR A 312 8.74 -22.81 23.59
CA TYR A 312 7.32 -23.02 23.97
C TYR A 312 6.65 -24.18 23.23
N ARG A 313 7.38 -25.00 22.47
CA ARG A 313 6.82 -26.08 21.66
C ARG A 313 5.96 -27.07 22.47
N THR A 314 6.44 -27.46 23.64
CA THR A 314 5.81 -28.41 24.57
C THR A 314 4.94 -27.73 25.62
N ASN A 315 4.93 -26.39 25.65
CA ASN A 315 4.10 -25.66 26.59
C ASN A 315 2.69 -25.54 26.01
N ASP A 316 1.74 -26.26 26.61
CA ASP A 316 0.36 -26.27 26.15
C ASP A 316 -0.43 -25.02 26.56
N ASP A 317 0.03 -24.25 27.55
CA ASP A 317 -0.65 -23.05 28.03
C ASP A 317 -0.68 -21.94 26.96
N PHE A 318 0.26 -21.96 26.02
CA PHE A 318 0.39 -20.97 24.97
C PHE A 318 0.12 -21.54 23.58
N PHE A 319 -0.64 -20.78 22.79
CA PHE A 319 -0.61 -20.88 21.34
C PHE A 319 -0.10 -19.56 20.77
N PHE A 320 0.81 -19.61 19.80
CA PHE A 320 1.41 -18.41 19.21
C PHE A 320 1.34 -18.46 17.69
N ILE A 321 1.13 -17.29 17.09
CA ILE A 321 1.09 -17.13 15.63
C ILE A 321 1.66 -15.79 15.21
N ASP A 322 2.44 -15.81 14.13
CA ASP A 322 3.07 -14.61 13.57
C ASP A 322 2.34 -14.19 12.31
N LEU A 323 1.84 -12.96 12.28
CA LEU A 323 1.06 -12.45 11.17
C LEU A 323 1.94 -11.73 10.15
N SER A 324 1.65 -11.99 8.87
CA SER A 324 2.30 -11.31 7.75
C SER A 324 1.32 -10.47 6.93
N GLY A 325 1.84 -9.79 5.91
CA GLY A 325 1.02 -9.09 4.92
C GLY A 325 0.01 -10.04 4.27
N LEU A 326 -1.19 -9.55 4.03
CA LEU A 326 -2.24 -10.29 3.32
C LEU A 326 -1.77 -10.69 1.93
N GLU A 327 -2.17 -11.87 1.48
CA GLU A 327 -1.90 -12.30 0.10
C GLU A 327 -2.66 -11.44 -0.91
N LYS A 328 -2.26 -11.47 -2.18
CA LYS A 328 -2.89 -10.64 -3.24
C LYS A 328 -4.39 -10.89 -3.38
N SER A 329 -4.82 -12.15 -3.25
CA SER A 329 -6.23 -12.55 -3.27
C SER A 329 -7.00 -11.99 -2.06
N GLU A 330 -6.40 -12.06 -0.88
CA GLU A 330 -6.95 -11.54 0.37
C GLU A 330 -7.04 -10.00 0.35
N CYS A 331 -6.05 -9.33 -0.23
CA CYS A 331 -6.07 -7.88 -0.43
C CYS A 331 -7.28 -7.45 -1.26
N ALA A 332 -7.50 -8.13 -2.40
CA ALA A 332 -8.63 -7.84 -3.28
C ALA A 332 -9.97 -8.13 -2.58
N GLY A 333 -10.03 -9.19 -1.78
CA GLY A 333 -11.21 -9.54 -1.01
C GLY A 333 -11.52 -8.53 0.09
N LEU A 334 -10.52 -8.08 0.85
CA LEU A 334 -10.68 -7.03 1.86
C LEU A 334 -11.08 -5.69 1.23
N LEU A 335 -10.42 -5.31 0.12
CA LEU A 335 -10.73 -4.10 -0.63
C LEU A 335 -12.20 -4.08 -1.06
N ARG A 336 -12.67 -5.17 -1.68
CA ARG A 336 -14.06 -5.32 -2.12
C ARG A 336 -15.03 -5.25 -0.93
N THR A 337 -14.79 -6.05 0.11
CA THR A 337 -15.70 -6.15 1.26
C THR A 337 -15.82 -4.80 1.97
N TYR A 338 -14.71 -4.09 2.17
CA TYR A 338 -14.75 -2.77 2.80
C TYR A 338 -15.37 -1.70 1.89
N ALA A 339 -15.11 -1.74 0.58
CA ALA A 339 -15.73 -0.84 -0.38
C ALA A 339 -17.26 -0.98 -0.41
N GLU A 340 -17.77 -2.21 -0.47
CA GLU A 340 -19.21 -2.48 -0.42
C GLU A 340 -19.85 -1.90 0.86
N LEU A 341 -19.19 -2.03 2.01
CA LEU A 341 -19.66 -1.46 3.27
C LEU A 341 -19.67 0.08 3.26
N GLU A 342 -18.66 0.70 2.67
CA GLU A 342 -18.56 2.15 2.57
C GLU A 342 -19.39 2.73 1.41
N GLY A 343 -20.09 1.89 0.63
CA GLY A 343 -20.91 2.31 -0.51
C GLY A 343 -20.08 2.72 -1.73
N VAL A 344 -18.83 2.27 -1.80
CA VAL A 344 -17.91 2.49 -2.92
C VAL A 344 -18.00 1.30 -3.87
N ASN A 345 -18.25 1.57 -5.15
CA ASN A 345 -18.27 0.53 -6.17
C ASN A 345 -16.98 0.57 -7.00
N PHE A 346 -16.26 -0.55 -7.03
CA PHE A 346 -15.06 -0.71 -7.86
C PHE A 346 -15.35 -1.63 -9.05
N GLU A 347 -14.99 -1.18 -10.25
CA GLU A 347 -14.96 -2.06 -11.41
C GLU A 347 -13.79 -3.05 -11.32
N ARG A 348 -13.84 -4.15 -12.08
CA ARG A 348 -12.73 -5.13 -12.12
C ARG A 348 -11.38 -4.50 -12.48
N ASP A 349 -11.39 -3.50 -13.35
CA ASP A 349 -10.17 -2.81 -13.75
C ASP A 349 -9.66 -1.84 -12.67
N ASP A 350 -10.54 -1.30 -11.82
CA ASP A 350 -10.17 -0.51 -10.64
C ASP A 350 -9.46 -1.37 -9.61
N ILE A 351 -10.03 -2.55 -9.32
CA ILE A 351 -9.43 -3.50 -8.37
C ILE A 351 -8.05 -3.93 -8.86
N LYS A 352 -7.90 -4.26 -10.14
CA LYS A 352 -6.59 -4.62 -10.72
C LYS A 352 -5.58 -3.48 -10.65
N PHE A 353 -6.02 -2.24 -10.89
CA PHE A 353 -5.16 -1.07 -10.78
C PHE A 353 -4.67 -0.89 -9.34
N ILE A 354 -5.58 -0.89 -8.36
CA ILE A 354 -5.24 -0.70 -6.95
C ILE A 354 -4.36 -1.84 -6.45
N GLN A 355 -4.68 -3.09 -6.79
CA GLN A 355 -3.93 -4.28 -6.37
C GLN A 355 -2.45 -4.25 -6.79
N GLY A 356 -2.12 -3.57 -7.89
CA GLY A 356 -0.72 -3.37 -8.31
C GLY A 356 0.11 -2.52 -7.35
N SER A 357 -0.52 -1.72 -6.49
CA SER A 357 0.12 -0.81 -5.54
C SER A 357 0.01 -1.25 -4.08
N LEU A 358 -0.71 -2.35 -3.81
CA LEU A 358 -0.93 -2.85 -2.45
C LEU A 358 0.19 -3.78 -2.01
N THR A 359 0.66 -3.57 -0.78
CA THR A 359 1.74 -4.33 -0.15
C THR A 359 1.25 -5.51 0.70
N GLY A 360 -0.07 -5.68 0.87
CA GLY A 360 -0.63 -6.62 1.84
C GLY A 360 -0.92 -6.01 3.21
N TYR A 361 -0.71 -4.71 3.38
CA TYR A 361 -0.94 -4.00 4.64
C TYR A 361 -2.40 -3.57 4.79
N PRO A 362 -3.17 -4.10 5.77
CA PRO A 362 -4.60 -3.79 5.88
C PRO A 362 -4.92 -2.29 5.98
N PRO A 363 -4.20 -1.46 6.76
CA PRO A 363 -4.48 -0.02 6.80
C PRO A 363 -4.28 0.69 5.45
N GLN A 364 -3.36 0.21 4.61
CA GLN A 364 -3.19 0.74 3.24
C GLN A 364 -4.43 0.46 2.39
N ILE A 365 -5.02 -0.73 2.54
CA ILE A 365 -6.24 -1.13 1.81
C ILE A 365 -7.43 -0.28 2.24
N MET A 366 -7.60 -0.06 3.54
CA MET A 366 -8.67 0.80 4.07
C MET A 366 -8.51 2.24 3.56
N TYR A 367 -7.29 2.78 3.61
CA TYR A 367 -6.97 4.11 3.11
C TYR A 367 -7.34 4.30 1.64
N CYS A 368 -7.16 3.29 0.78
CA CYS A 368 -7.59 3.35 -0.61
C CYS A 368 -9.12 3.54 -0.75
N VAL A 369 -9.91 2.82 0.03
CA VAL A 369 -11.38 2.93 0.00
C VAL A 369 -11.82 4.28 0.54
N ASP A 370 -11.21 4.73 1.65
CA ASP A 370 -11.53 6.00 2.28
C ASP A 370 -11.25 7.19 1.34
N LEU A 371 -10.11 7.16 0.62
CA LEU A 371 -9.78 8.15 -0.40
C LEU A 371 -10.81 8.21 -1.53
N VAL A 372 -11.29 7.05 -1.99
CA VAL A 372 -12.28 6.97 -3.07
C VAL A 372 -13.64 7.43 -2.59
N LYS A 373 -13.99 7.12 -1.34
CA LYS A 373 -15.21 7.60 -0.71
C LYS A 373 -15.23 9.13 -0.60
N GLU A 374 -14.09 9.74 -0.30
CA GLU A 374 -13.97 11.19 -0.12
C GLU A 374 -13.88 11.96 -1.45
N TYR A 375 -13.14 11.44 -2.44
CA TYR A 375 -12.79 12.20 -3.65
C TYR A 375 -13.17 11.55 -4.99
N ASP A 376 -13.61 10.28 -5.01
CA ASP A 376 -13.82 9.40 -6.19
C ASP A 376 -12.62 8.57 -6.68
N ILE A 377 -12.91 7.61 -7.57
CA ILE A 377 -11.92 6.70 -8.16
C ILE A 377 -10.96 7.38 -9.14
N MET A 378 -11.42 8.44 -9.82
CA MET A 378 -10.59 9.20 -10.76
C MET A 378 -9.52 9.98 -10.01
N TYR A 379 -9.84 10.52 -8.84
CA TYR A 379 -8.88 11.15 -7.95
C TYR A 379 -7.78 10.16 -7.53
N LEU A 380 -8.16 8.96 -7.08
CA LEU A 380 -7.19 7.93 -6.69
C LEU A 380 -6.28 7.55 -7.86
N LYS A 381 -6.86 7.33 -9.05
CA LYS A 381 -6.11 6.99 -10.28
C LYS A 381 -5.16 8.11 -10.73
N ASN A 382 -5.50 9.37 -10.49
CA ASN A 382 -4.64 10.51 -10.80
C ASN A 382 -3.56 10.73 -9.71
N ASN A 383 -3.76 10.20 -8.50
CA ASN A 383 -2.85 10.36 -7.36
C ASN A 383 -2.43 9.00 -6.75
N PRO A 384 -1.93 8.03 -7.54
CA PRO A 384 -1.59 6.69 -7.03
C PRO A 384 -0.44 6.71 -6.02
N HIS A 385 0.40 7.75 -6.06
CA HIS A 385 1.48 7.97 -5.09
C HIS A 385 0.95 8.03 -3.65
N LYS A 386 -0.27 8.54 -3.42
CA LYS A 386 -0.84 8.60 -2.06
C LYS A 386 -0.96 7.23 -1.39
N ILE A 387 -1.32 6.18 -2.16
CA ILE A 387 -1.41 4.81 -1.66
C ILE A 387 -0.04 4.31 -1.18
N VAL A 388 0.99 4.68 -1.95
CA VAL A 388 2.38 4.34 -1.72
C VAL A 388 2.92 5.10 -0.51
N ASP A 389 2.76 6.42 -0.48
CA ASP A 389 3.25 7.32 0.57
C ASP A 389 2.70 6.93 1.94
N TYR A 390 1.40 6.59 2.02
CA TYR A 390 0.78 6.12 3.27
C TYR A 390 1.50 4.89 3.85
N SER A 391 1.89 3.94 3.00
CA SER A 391 2.64 2.76 3.45
C SER A 391 4.10 3.09 3.80
N SER A 392 4.71 4.02 3.08
CA SER A 392 6.08 4.49 3.32
C SER A 392 6.21 5.18 4.67
N ASP A 393 5.27 6.05 5.04
CA ASP A 393 5.26 6.74 6.33
C ASP A 393 5.20 5.74 7.50
N LYS A 394 4.39 4.69 7.35
CA LYS A 394 4.28 3.62 8.35
C LYS A 394 5.54 2.76 8.42
N ALA A 395 6.14 2.43 7.28
CA ALA A 395 7.41 1.71 7.23
C ALA A 395 8.52 2.49 7.93
N SER A 396 8.64 3.79 7.62
CA SER A 396 9.62 4.70 8.22
C SER A 396 9.44 4.77 9.74
N ALA A 397 8.22 4.96 10.23
CA ALA A 397 7.94 4.97 11.68
C ALA A 397 8.34 3.66 12.37
N ILE A 398 8.08 2.51 11.74
CA ILE A 398 8.48 1.20 12.26
C ILE A 398 10.01 1.10 12.30
N LEU A 399 10.71 1.44 11.21
CA LEU A 399 12.16 1.30 11.13
C LEU A 399 12.88 2.26 12.09
N ASN A 400 12.43 3.51 12.21
CA ASN A 400 13.01 4.48 13.15
C ASN A 400 12.86 4.06 14.62
N ALA A 401 11.81 3.29 14.95
CA ALA A 401 11.62 2.74 16.30
C ALA A 401 12.47 1.49 16.58
N VAL A 402 13.05 0.89 15.54
CA VAL A 402 13.78 -0.39 15.63
C VAL A 402 15.27 -0.22 15.42
N ILE A 403 15.68 0.59 14.45
CA ILE A 403 17.07 0.84 14.09
C ILE A 403 17.67 1.84 15.07
N GLU A 404 18.88 1.54 15.56
CA GLU A 404 19.65 2.44 16.42
C GLU A 404 20.36 3.49 15.55
N GLU A 405 20.36 4.76 15.95
CA GLU A 405 20.95 5.87 15.18
C GLU A 405 22.42 5.57 14.79
N GLU A 406 23.20 4.99 15.70
CA GLU A 406 24.61 4.64 15.45
C GLU A 406 24.81 3.52 14.39
N LYS A 407 23.76 2.74 14.12
CA LYS A 407 23.77 1.61 13.18
C LYS A 407 22.86 1.85 11.97
N GLU A 408 22.46 3.09 11.72
CA GLU A 408 21.48 3.42 10.70
C GLU A 408 21.92 2.99 9.30
N ASP A 409 23.09 3.46 8.84
CA ASP A 409 23.62 3.18 7.52
C ASP A 409 23.79 1.68 7.24
N ILE A 410 24.37 0.94 8.20
CA ILE A 410 24.58 -0.50 8.07
C ILE A 410 23.26 -1.28 8.10
N SER A 411 22.28 -0.84 8.89
CA SER A 411 20.96 -1.47 8.98
C SER A 411 20.15 -1.28 7.71
N TYR A 412 20.08 -0.05 7.19
CA TYR A 412 19.42 0.25 5.92
C TYR A 412 20.15 -0.41 4.75
N GLY A 413 21.47 -0.40 4.75
CA GLY A 413 22.27 -1.10 3.74
C GLY A 413 22.03 -2.61 3.74
N PHE A 414 21.94 -3.24 4.92
CA PHE A 414 21.62 -4.66 5.04
C PHE A 414 20.17 -4.97 4.64
N LEU A 415 19.20 -4.12 5.01
CA LEU A 415 17.83 -4.24 4.51
C LEU A 415 17.74 -4.06 3.00
N SER A 416 18.56 -3.18 2.41
CA SER A 416 18.65 -3.00 0.97
C SER A 416 19.07 -4.31 0.30
N PHE A 417 20.14 -4.93 0.81
CA PHE A 417 20.57 -6.26 0.38
C PHE A 417 19.44 -7.30 0.51
N LEU A 418 18.78 -7.40 1.66
CA LEU A 418 17.70 -8.36 1.86
C LEU A 418 16.47 -8.10 0.99
N SER A 419 16.24 -6.85 0.58
CA SER A 419 15.07 -6.41 -0.18
C SER A 419 15.25 -6.54 -1.69
N GLU A 420 16.49 -6.57 -2.19
CA GLU A 420 16.79 -6.79 -3.61
C GLU A 420 16.30 -8.16 -4.11
N TYR A 421 16.20 -9.13 -3.19
CA TYR A 421 15.68 -10.46 -3.46
C TYR A 421 14.22 -10.59 -2.98
N ASP A 422 13.42 -11.43 -3.62
CA ASP A 422 12.10 -11.79 -3.08
C ASP A 422 12.27 -12.63 -1.80
N THR A 423 13.30 -13.48 -1.79
CA THR A 423 13.73 -14.32 -0.68
C THR A 423 15.25 -14.49 -0.72
N VAL A 424 15.96 -14.46 0.42
CA VAL A 424 17.41 -14.72 0.48
C VAL A 424 17.67 -16.06 1.16
N PRO A 425 18.51 -16.95 0.60
CA PRO A 425 18.88 -18.19 1.30
C PRO A 425 19.59 -17.92 2.62
N SER A 426 19.29 -18.71 3.64
CA SER A 426 19.92 -18.56 4.96
C SER A 426 21.43 -18.79 4.92
N SER A 427 21.91 -19.65 4.01
CA SER A 427 23.34 -19.90 3.77
C SER A 427 24.11 -18.61 3.46
N VAL A 428 23.59 -17.78 2.56
CA VAL A 428 24.18 -16.49 2.16
C VAL A 428 24.26 -15.56 3.37
N ILE A 429 23.21 -15.51 4.18
CA ILE A 429 23.17 -14.67 5.37
C ILE A 429 24.21 -15.10 6.41
N TYR A 430 24.39 -16.41 6.62
CA TYR A 430 25.44 -16.91 7.50
C TYR A 430 26.84 -16.60 7.00
N GLU A 431 27.07 -16.53 5.68
CA GLU A 431 28.33 -16.07 5.12
C GLU A 431 28.55 -14.57 5.39
N ILE A 432 27.50 -13.75 5.23
CA ILE A 432 27.55 -12.31 5.55
C ILE A 432 27.87 -12.05 7.03
N PHE A 433 27.34 -12.88 7.95
CA PHE A 433 27.66 -12.76 9.38
C PHE A 433 29.15 -13.00 9.68
N LYS A 434 29.82 -13.86 8.91
CA LYS A 434 31.25 -14.11 9.06
C LYS A 434 32.10 -12.91 8.62
N ILE A 435 31.58 -12.08 7.71
CA ILE A 435 32.27 -10.87 7.24
C ILE A 435 32.22 -9.79 8.30
N ASN A 436 31.04 -9.57 8.87
CA ASN A 436 30.83 -8.58 9.92
C ASN A 436 29.77 -9.08 10.93
N PRO A 437 30.17 -9.40 12.18
CA PRO A 437 29.27 -9.90 13.22
C PRO A 437 28.10 -8.95 13.55
N LEU A 438 28.22 -7.64 13.25
CA LEU A 438 27.13 -6.68 13.46
C LEU A 438 25.88 -7.05 12.66
N TYR A 439 26.02 -7.68 11.48
CA TYR A 439 24.86 -8.13 10.71
C TYR A 439 24.06 -9.21 11.44
N GLU A 440 24.72 -10.07 12.22
CA GLU A 440 24.01 -11.09 13.01
C GLU A 440 23.16 -10.43 14.10
N GLU A 441 23.71 -9.43 14.79
CA GLU A 441 22.99 -8.66 15.81
C GLU A 441 21.76 -7.96 15.22
N ILE A 442 21.96 -7.24 14.10
CA ILE A 442 20.90 -6.53 13.37
C ILE A 442 19.83 -7.52 12.88
N PHE A 443 20.25 -8.64 12.30
CA PHE A 443 19.35 -9.66 11.78
C PHE A 443 18.49 -10.29 12.87
N ARG A 444 19.09 -10.65 14.02
CA ARG A 444 18.36 -11.18 15.17
C ARG A 444 17.30 -10.19 15.63
N ARG A 445 17.63 -8.90 15.69
CA ARG A 445 16.68 -7.83 16.05
C ARG A 445 15.53 -7.73 15.04
N PHE A 446 15.81 -7.80 13.75
CA PHE A 446 14.78 -7.79 12.71
C PHE A 446 13.83 -8.99 12.77
N ILE A 447 14.33 -10.19 13.10
CA ILE A 447 13.48 -11.37 13.34
C ILE A 447 12.58 -11.17 14.55
N VAL A 448 13.17 -10.75 15.68
CA VAL A 448 12.45 -10.55 16.94
C VAL A 448 11.27 -9.60 16.72
N LEU A 449 11.48 -8.54 15.95
CA LEU A 449 10.51 -7.46 15.70
C LEU A 449 9.68 -7.65 14.43
N THR A 450 9.71 -8.85 13.83
CA THR A 450 8.88 -9.24 12.67
C THR A 450 9.09 -8.41 11.39
N ILE A 451 10.23 -7.71 11.30
CA ILE A 451 10.68 -7.01 10.07
C ILE A 451 11.06 -8.04 9.01
N VAL A 452 11.71 -9.12 9.45
CA VAL A 452 12.14 -10.24 8.60
C VAL A 452 11.55 -11.53 9.15
N ARG A 453 11.20 -12.44 8.24
CA ARG A 453 10.75 -13.81 8.59
C ARG A 453 11.62 -14.84 7.89
N CYS A 454 11.84 -15.96 8.57
CA CYS A 454 12.32 -17.17 7.92
C CYS A 454 11.11 -17.98 7.41
N ILE A 455 11.23 -18.50 6.20
CA ILE A 455 10.22 -19.30 5.50
C ILE A 455 10.87 -20.57 4.93
N GLY A 456 10.04 -21.56 4.60
CA GLY A 456 10.50 -22.89 4.21
C GLY A 456 10.37 -23.91 5.34
N ALA A 457 10.45 -25.19 5.01
CA ALA A 457 10.23 -26.27 5.98
C ALA A 457 11.33 -26.30 7.07
N SER A 458 12.52 -25.86 6.71
CA SER A 458 13.74 -25.80 7.51
C SER A 458 14.19 -24.37 7.80
N ASN A 459 13.33 -23.35 7.56
CA ASN A 459 13.68 -21.93 7.64
C ASN A 459 14.82 -21.51 6.71
N GLU A 460 14.92 -22.16 5.54
CA GLU A 460 15.99 -22.02 4.57
C GLU A 460 15.99 -20.68 3.81
N TYR A 461 14.88 -19.94 3.82
CA TYR A 461 14.74 -18.68 3.12
C TYR A 461 14.33 -17.55 4.05
N ILE A 462 14.78 -16.35 3.72
CA ILE A 462 14.59 -15.13 4.50
C ILE A 462 13.82 -14.13 3.66
N LYS A 463 12.74 -13.59 4.21
CA LYS A 463 11.87 -12.64 3.51
C LYS A 463 11.62 -11.42 4.36
N VAL A 464 11.85 -10.24 3.78
CA VAL A 464 11.50 -8.96 4.39
C VAL A 464 9.99 -8.76 4.34
N ASN A 465 9.42 -8.10 5.35
CA ASN A 465 8.03 -7.66 5.30
C ASN A 465 7.79 -6.79 4.06
N SER A 466 6.73 -7.05 3.30
CA SER A 466 6.47 -6.38 2.02
C SER A 466 6.33 -4.86 2.10
N VAL A 467 5.80 -4.34 3.21
CA VAL A 467 5.70 -2.88 3.45
C VAL A 467 7.09 -2.27 3.57
N ILE A 468 7.96 -2.95 4.31
CA ILE A 468 9.34 -2.52 4.55
C ILE A 468 10.17 -2.70 3.28
N GLN A 469 10.04 -3.84 2.59
CA GLN A 469 10.72 -4.11 1.33
C GLN A 469 10.43 -3.03 0.29
N ASP A 470 9.15 -2.66 0.11
CA ASP A 470 8.75 -1.64 -0.84
C ASP A 470 9.35 -0.26 -0.47
N TYR A 471 9.29 0.11 0.81
CA TYR A 471 9.93 1.34 1.31
C TYR A 471 11.43 1.38 1.04
N ILE A 472 12.16 0.28 1.30
CA ILE A 472 13.60 0.20 1.10
C ILE A 472 13.98 0.30 -0.39
N LEU A 473 13.28 -0.44 -1.26
CA LEU A 473 13.53 -0.44 -2.70
C LEU A 473 13.27 0.92 -3.34
N ARG A 474 12.26 1.66 -2.87
CA ARG A 474 11.94 3.02 -3.37
C ARG A 474 13.01 4.04 -3.00
N ASN A 475 13.53 3.97 -1.78
CA ASN A 475 14.55 4.90 -1.28
C ASN A 475 15.96 4.59 -1.80
N LYS A 476 16.19 3.42 -2.41
CA LYS A 476 17.47 3.04 -3.06
C LYS A 476 18.69 3.21 -2.14
N TYR A 477 18.58 2.77 -0.89
CA TYR A 477 19.70 2.75 0.05
C TYR A 477 20.88 1.99 -0.54
N SER A 478 22.09 2.54 -0.40
CA SER A 478 23.31 1.92 -0.93
C SER A 478 23.69 0.67 -0.16
N LEU A 479 24.17 -0.35 -0.88
CA LEU A 479 24.72 -1.55 -0.27
C LEU A 479 26.04 -1.23 0.49
N PRO A 480 26.25 -1.81 1.68
CA PRO A 480 27.52 -1.72 2.39
C PRO A 480 28.69 -2.28 1.58
N LYS A 481 29.88 -1.69 1.74
CA LYS A 481 31.07 -2.03 0.93
C LYS A 481 31.52 -3.49 1.09
N ASP A 482 31.38 -4.02 2.29
CA ASP A 482 31.69 -5.41 2.65
C ASP A 482 30.73 -6.39 1.96
N ILE A 483 29.42 -6.13 1.96
CA ILE A 483 28.43 -6.90 1.20
C ILE A 483 28.70 -6.80 -0.31
N LEU A 484 29.01 -5.60 -0.82
CA LEU A 484 29.36 -5.40 -2.23
C LEU A 484 30.59 -6.22 -2.63
N ASN A 485 31.61 -6.28 -1.78
CA ASN A 485 32.81 -7.07 -2.04
C ASN A 485 32.50 -8.57 -2.04
N TYR A 486 31.71 -9.04 -1.07
CA TYR A 486 31.23 -10.42 -1.04
C TYR A 486 30.48 -10.81 -2.31
N LEU A 487 29.53 -9.97 -2.75
CA LEU A 487 28.76 -10.24 -3.97
C LEU A 487 29.67 -10.26 -5.20
N LYS A 488 30.67 -9.38 -5.29
CA LYS A 488 31.67 -9.41 -6.36
C LYS A 488 32.50 -10.69 -6.36
N GLU A 489 32.93 -11.17 -5.19
CA GLU A 489 33.66 -12.42 -5.07
C GLU A 489 32.80 -13.62 -5.48
N LYS A 490 31.55 -13.67 -5.04
CA LYS A 490 30.60 -14.73 -5.43
C LYS A 490 30.27 -14.72 -6.91
N ILE A 491 30.10 -13.55 -7.52
CA ILE A 491 29.93 -13.43 -8.98
C ILE A 491 31.19 -13.95 -9.69
N LYS A 492 32.39 -13.63 -9.20
CA LYS A 492 33.65 -14.13 -9.79
C LYS A 492 33.76 -15.65 -9.67
N GLU A 493 33.43 -16.22 -8.52
CA GLU A 493 33.38 -17.67 -8.28
C GLU A 493 32.36 -18.34 -9.21
N PHE A 494 31.18 -17.75 -9.34
CA PHE A 494 30.13 -18.20 -10.25
C PHE A 494 30.64 -18.21 -11.69
N ASN A 495 31.26 -17.13 -12.16
CA ASN A 495 31.77 -17.01 -13.53
C ASN A 495 32.86 -18.04 -13.86
N GLN A 496 33.69 -18.41 -12.88
CA GLN A 496 34.71 -19.46 -13.03
C GLN A 496 34.11 -20.86 -13.14
N ASN A 497 32.94 -21.10 -12.54
CA ASN A 497 32.31 -22.43 -12.44
C ASN A 497 31.02 -22.56 -13.24
N ILE A 498 30.63 -21.55 -14.01
CA ILE A 498 29.32 -21.43 -14.67
C ILE A 498 29.02 -22.56 -15.66
N ASP A 499 30.06 -23.15 -16.26
CA ASP A 499 29.93 -24.26 -17.20
C ASP A 499 29.90 -25.63 -16.49
N ASN A 500 30.27 -25.73 -15.22
CA ASN A 500 30.27 -26.97 -14.44
C ASN A 500 28.83 -27.33 -13.98
N PRO A 501 28.20 -28.39 -14.52
CA PRO A 501 26.81 -28.74 -14.17
C PRO A 501 26.66 -29.04 -12.68
N LYS A 502 27.63 -29.72 -12.07
CA LYS A 502 27.57 -30.09 -10.64
C LYS A 502 27.58 -28.88 -9.72
N TYR A 503 28.26 -27.80 -10.13
CA TYR A 503 28.25 -26.55 -9.38
C TYR A 503 26.89 -25.87 -9.53
N THR A 504 26.42 -25.72 -10.77
CA THR A 504 25.20 -24.96 -11.08
C THR A 504 23.92 -25.63 -10.60
N ASP A 505 23.91 -26.96 -10.48
CA ASP A 505 22.81 -27.73 -9.90
C ASP A 505 22.74 -27.58 -8.35
N PHE A 506 23.81 -27.10 -7.71
CA PHE A 506 23.89 -26.92 -6.26
C PHE A 506 23.56 -25.48 -5.82
N ILE A 507 23.65 -24.50 -6.71
CA ILE A 507 23.36 -23.08 -6.40
C ILE A 507 21.85 -22.92 -6.21
N ASP A 508 21.44 -22.19 -5.16
CA ASP A 508 20.05 -21.82 -4.97
C ASP A 508 19.53 -20.98 -6.14
N PHE A 509 18.29 -21.23 -6.56
CA PHE A 509 17.69 -20.54 -7.70
C PHE A 509 17.70 -19.00 -7.55
N THR A 510 17.57 -18.48 -6.33
CA THR A 510 17.55 -17.04 -6.06
C THR A 510 18.93 -16.43 -6.25
N GLU A 511 19.97 -17.10 -5.79
CA GLU A 511 21.37 -16.72 -6.00
C GLU A 511 21.72 -16.77 -7.49
N LEU A 512 21.40 -17.89 -8.15
CA LEU A 512 21.61 -18.07 -9.59
C LEU A 512 20.95 -16.95 -10.39
N SER A 513 19.69 -16.61 -10.05
CA SER A 513 18.95 -15.51 -10.68
C SER A 513 19.68 -14.18 -10.54
N TYR A 514 20.22 -13.89 -9.36
CA TYR A 514 20.97 -12.66 -9.12
C TYR A 514 22.30 -12.63 -9.88
N TYR A 515 23.11 -13.69 -9.82
CA TYR A 515 24.41 -13.72 -10.50
C TYR A 515 24.27 -13.58 -12.01
N ILE A 516 23.32 -14.29 -12.61
CA ILE A 516 23.05 -14.16 -14.04
C ILE A 516 22.59 -12.72 -14.35
N LYS A 517 21.72 -12.13 -13.54
CA LYS A 517 21.24 -10.76 -13.74
C LYS A 517 22.39 -9.75 -13.69
N GLU A 518 23.29 -9.86 -12.73
CA GLU A 518 24.47 -9.00 -12.62
C GLU A 518 25.44 -9.21 -13.78
N ASN A 519 25.68 -10.44 -14.23
CA ASN A 519 26.48 -10.70 -15.42
C ASN A 519 25.90 -10.05 -16.67
N MET A 520 24.58 -10.16 -16.87
CA MET A 520 23.90 -9.49 -17.99
C MET A 520 24.05 -7.97 -17.94
N LYS A 521 24.06 -7.36 -16.75
CA LYS A 521 24.27 -5.92 -16.59
C LYS A 521 25.70 -5.50 -16.90
N ASN A 522 26.68 -6.35 -16.61
CA ASN A 522 28.12 -6.06 -16.65
C ASN A 522 28.87 -6.61 -17.88
N ASP A 523 28.17 -7.16 -18.88
CA ASP A 523 28.77 -7.77 -20.09
C ASP A 523 29.62 -9.02 -19.82
N GLU A 524 29.33 -9.73 -18.73
CA GLU A 524 29.97 -11.00 -18.40
C GLU A 524 29.27 -12.18 -19.11
N TYR A 525 29.99 -13.28 -19.32
CA TYR A 525 29.47 -14.48 -19.99
C TYR A 525 28.31 -15.13 -19.21
N VAL A 526 27.26 -15.53 -19.94
CA VAL A 526 26.11 -16.28 -19.42
C VAL A 526 25.82 -17.45 -20.36
N PRO A 527 25.95 -18.71 -19.90
CA PRO A 527 25.67 -19.89 -20.72
C PRO A 527 24.23 -19.96 -21.22
N ASN A 528 24.08 -20.49 -22.43
CA ASN A 528 22.78 -20.66 -23.07
C ASN A 528 21.81 -21.57 -22.27
N LYS A 529 22.34 -22.47 -21.43
CA LYS A 529 21.51 -23.35 -20.56
C LYS A 529 20.70 -22.58 -19.49
N PHE A 530 21.11 -21.37 -19.13
CA PHE A 530 20.41 -20.55 -18.13
C PHE A 530 19.38 -19.59 -18.73
N LEU A 531 19.15 -19.69 -20.04
CA LEU A 531 18.21 -18.88 -20.79
C LEU A 531 16.75 -19.29 -20.54
N TYR A 532 16.24 -19.19 -19.32
CA TYR A 532 14.81 -19.42 -19.04
C TYR A 532 14.01 -18.08 -19.03
N SER A 533 12.73 -18.16 -19.41
CA SER A 533 11.89 -17.02 -19.84
C SER A 533 11.79 -15.86 -18.84
N THR A 534 11.56 -16.18 -17.57
CA THR A 534 11.20 -15.17 -16.55
C THR A 534 12.36 -14.25 -16.19
N LEU A 535 13.57 -14.81 -16.05
CA LEU A 535 14.76 -14.03 -15.70
C LEU A 535 15.19 -13.13 -16.87
N PHE A 536 15.21 -13.68 -18.08
CA PHE A 536 15.55 -12.92 -19.28
C PHE A 536 14.59 -11.79 -19.54
N LEU A 537 13.29 -12.02 -19.41
CA LEU A 537 12.30 -10.97 -19.61
C LEU A 537 12.52 -9.81 -18.62
N ARG A 538 12.73 -10.10 -17.33
CA ARG A 538 13.01 -9.07 -16.32
C ARG A 538 14.29 -8.31 -16.66
N SER A 539 15.38 -9.00 -16.97
CA SER A 539 16.65 -8.38 -17.35
C SER A 539 16.54 -7.54 -18.63
N ILE A 540 15.81 -8.01 -19.65
CA ILE A 540 15.58 -7.26 -20.91
C ILE A 540 14.83 -5.96 -20.63
N VAL A 541 13.78 -6.00 -19.80
CA VAL A 541 13.01 -4.80 -19.44
C VAL A 541 13.88 -3.79 -18.70
N GLU A 542 14.66 -4.25 -17.72
CA GLU A 542 15.59 -3.39 -16.97
C GLU A 542 16.67 -2.78 -17.87
N LEU A 543 17.37 -3.61 -18.66
CA LEU A 543 18.40 -3.15 -19.60
C LEU A 543 17.85 -2.14 -20.61
N TYR A 544 16.62 -2.35 -21.09
CA TYR A 544 15.96 -1.39 -21.97
C TYR A 544 15.67 -0.06 -21.26
N ASN A 545 15.19 -0.09 -20.02
CA ASN A 545 14.90 1.11 -19.23
C ASN A 545 16.19 1.87 -18.85
N ASP A 546 17.28 1.15 -18.62
CA ASP A 546 18.63 1.70 -18.38
C ASP A 546 19.34 2.17 -19.66
N MET A 547 18.64 2.17 -20.80
CA MET A 547 19.15 2.61 -22.11
C MET A 547 20.34 1.79 -22.64
N LYS A 548 20.58 0.58 -22.13
CA LYS A 548 21.60 -0.37 -22.63
C LYS A 548 21.08 -1.13 -23.86
N ILE A 549 20.72 -0.41 -24.92
CA ILE A 549 19.98 -0.92 -26.10
C ILE A 549 20.73 -2.01 -26.87
N ASP A 550 22.04 -1.88 -27.06
CA ASP A 550 22.83 -2.87 -27.80
C ASP A 550 22.79 -4.24 -27.10
N LYS A 551 22.86 -4.26 -25.76
CA LYS A 551 22.79 -5.50 -24.96
C LYS A 551 21.48 -6.22 -25.16
N VAL A 552 20.36 -5.47 -25.17
CA VAL A 552 19.02 -6.03 -25.43
C VAL A 552 18.98 -6.74 -26.78
N ILE A 553 19.56 -6.14 -27.83
CA ILE A 553 19.61 -6.72 -29.17
C ILE A 553 20.47 -7.99 -29.16
N THR A 554 21.67 -7.95 -28.60
CA THR A 554 22.60 -9.08 -28.55
C THR A 554 22.00 -10.28 -27.83
N ILE A 555 21.39 -10.06 -26.66
CA ILE A 555 20.75 -11.12 -25.86
C ILE A 555 19.61 -11.77 -26.65
N ILE A 556 18.72 -10.98 -27.25
CA ILE A 556 17.56 -11.52 -27.95
C ILE A 556 17.95 -12.22 -29.26
N LYS A 557 18.98 -11.74 -29.96
CA LYS A 557 19.57 -12.47 -31.09
C LYS A 557 20.15 -13.81 -30.65
N GLY A 558 20.86 -13.84 -29.52
CA GLY A 558 21.37 -15.07 -28.91
C GLY A 558 20.24 -16.09 -28.67
N LEU A 559 19.15 -15.65 -28.02
CA LEU A 559 17.95 -16.46 -27.75
C LEU A 559 17.32 -17.05 -29.03
N LYS A 560 17.31 -16.30 -30.13
CA LYS A 560 16.76 -16.78 -31.40
C LYS A 560 17.71 -17.73 -32.12
N ASN A 561 19.00 -17.41 -32.14
CA ASN A 561 20.02 -18.19 -32.87
C ASN A 561 20.22 -19.58 -32.27
N ASN A 562 20.04 -19.74 -30.96
CA ASN A 562 20.18 -21.02 -30.28
C ASN A 562 18.85 -21.79 -30.11
N GLY A 563 17.75 -21.30 -30.70
CA GLY A 563 16.43 -21.96 -30.67
C GLY A 563 15.67 -21.83 -29.34
N THR A 564 16.20 -21.11 -28.35
CA THR A 564 15.55 -20.96 -27.04
C THR A 564 14.27 -20.14 -27.12
N PHE A 565 14.24 -19.12 -27.97
CA PHE A 565 13.08 -18.24 -28.15
C PHE A 565 11.82 -19.04 -28.52
N GLU A 566 11.95 -20.04 -29.41
CA GLU A 566 10.88 -20.90 -29.89
C GLU A 566 10.31 -21.83 -28.80
N MET A 567 11.10 -22.11 -27.75
CA MET A 567 10.69 -22.97 -26.63
C MET A 567 9.81 -22.26 -25.60
N TYR A 568 9.79 -20.92 -25.59
CA TYR A 568 8.98 -20.15 -24.64
C TYR A 568 7.49 -20.18 -24.96
N ASP A 569 6.66 -19.96 -23.95
CA ASP A 569 5.23 -19.80 -24.16
C ASP A 569 4.95 -18.53 -25.02
N PRO A 570 3.81 -18.49 -25.74
CA PRO A 570 3.51 -17.39 -26.65
C PRO A 570 3.45 -16.00 -26.02
N ILE A 571 3.06 -15.88 -24.74
CA ILE A 571 2.96 -14.60 -24.05
C ILE A 571 4.37 -14.05 -23.83
N THR A 572 5.28 -14.89 -23.34
CA THR A 572 6.70 -14.53 -23.16
C THR A 572 7.35 -14.19 -24.50
N GLN A 573 7.15 -15.01 -25.54
CA GLN A 573 7.67 -14.74 -26.89
C GLN A 573 7.22 -13.36 -27.39
N SER A 574 5.93 -13.04 -27.23
CA SER A 574 5.38 -11.75 -27.61
C SER A 574 6.03 -10.57 -26.87
N GLN A 575 6.34 -10.73 -25.58
CA GLN A 575 6.96 -9.66 -24.78
C GLN A 575 8.43 -9.47 -25.14
N ILE A 576 9.20 -10.55 -25.26
CA ILE A 576 10.60 -10.49 -25.71
C ILE A 576 10.67 -9.85 -27.11
N GLN A 577 9.83 -10.30 -28.05
CA GLN A 577 9.78 -9.73 -29.39
C GLN A 577 9.41 -8.25 -29.39
N TYR A 578 8.51 -7.83 -28.49
CA TYR A 578 8.11 -6.43 -28.37
C TYR A 578 9.29 -5.54 -27.98
N TYR A 579 10.06 -5.93 -26.95
CA TYR A 579 11.26 -5.19 -26.56
C TYR A 579 12.37 -5.27 -27.61
N TYR A 580 12.49 -6.39 -28.32
CA TYR A 580 13.42 -6.51 -29.44
C TYR A 580 13.12 -5.48 -30.54
N CYS A 581 11.85 -5.36 -30.95
CA CYS A 581 11.43 -4.39 -31.95
C CYS A 581 11.63 -2.95 -31.48
N LEU A 582 11.38 -2.65 -30.20
CA LEU A 582 11.68 -1.34 -29.62
C LEU A 582 13.17 -1.01 -29.66
N ALA A 583 14.03 -1.98 -29.35
CA ALA A 583 15.49 -1.82 -29.38
C ALA A 583 16.00 -1.62 -30.82
N LEU A 584 15.54 -2.44 -31.77
CA LEU A 584 15.87 -2.31 -33.19
C LEU A 584 15.42 -0.95 -33.77
N ALA A 585 14.22 -0.47 -33.40
CA ALA A 585 13.73 0.83 -33.83
C ALA A 585 14.61 1.99 -33.33
N ARG A 586 15.13 1.91 -32.09
CA ARG A 586 16.07 2.91 -31.55
C ARG A 586 17.43 2.90 -32.23
N LYS A 587 17.79 1.81 -32.91
CA LYS A 587 19.05 1.64 -33.66
C LYS A 587 18.88 1.82 -35.17
N ASP A 588 17.69 2.23 -35.62
CA ASP A 588 17.36 2.38 -37.05
C ASP A 588 17.76 1.14 -37.87
N SER A 589 17.57 -0.06 -37.30
CA SER A 589 18.06 -1.31 -37.88
C SER A 589 17.18 -1.79 -39.03
N ASN A 590 17.82 -2.18 -40.14
CA ASN A 590 17.14 -2.77 -41.31
C ASN A 590 16.34 -4.05 -40.98
N GLU A 591 16.74 -4.78 -39.93
CA GLU A 591 16.05 -6.00 -39.47
C GLU A 591 14.66 -5.71 -38.89
N PHE A 592 14.37 -4.47 -38.49
CA PHE A 592 13.13 -4.11 -37.82
C PHE A 592 11.88 -4.57 -38.59
N ASN A 593 11.83 -4.35 -39.91
CA ASN A 593 10.66 -4.67 -40.72
C ASN A 593 10.36 -6.18 -40.78
N GLU A 594 11.40 -7.01 -40.79
CA GLU A 594 11.25 -8.46 -40.73
C GLU A 594 10.73 -8.90 -39.35
N GLN A 595 11.35 -8.35 -38.30
CA GLN A 595 11.12 -8.74 -36.91
C GLN A 595 9.76 -8.30 -36.40
N VAL A 596 9.29 -7.09 -36.73
CA VAL A 596 7.93 -6.64 -36.40
C VAL A 596 6.85 -7.48 -37.11
N GLY A 597 7.22 -8.13 -38.22
CA GLY A 597 6.38 -9.10 -38.92
C GLY A 597 5.97 -10.30 -38.06
N PHE A 598 6.65 -10.58 -36.94
CA PHE A 598 6.23 -11.58 -35.95
C PHE A 598 4.78 -11.35 -35.50
N PHE A 599 4.40 -10.10 -35.21
CA PHE A 599 3.05 -9.76 -34.76
C PHE A 599 1.98 -9.88 -35.85
N ARG A 600 2.38 -9.97 -37.13
CA ARG A 600 1.49 -10.24 -38.28
C ARG A 600 1.45 -11.71 -38.68
N ARG A 601 2.50 -12.49 -38.37
CA ARG A 601 2.64 -13.89 -38.81
C ARG A 601 2.22 -14.89 -37.74
N SER A 602 2.14 -14.46 -36.48
CA SER A 602 1.84 -15.37 -35.39
C SER A 602 0.43 -15.98 -35.53
N LYS A 603 0.25 -17.20 -34.99
CA LYS A 603 -1.07 -17.87 -34.87
C LYS A 603 -2.11 -17.02 -34.08
N PHE A 604 -1.69 -15.90 -33.50
CA PHE A 604 -2.48 -14.95 -32.69
C PHE A 604 -3.00 -13.75 -33.49
N ASN A 605 -2.97 -13.79 -34.83
CA ASN A 605 -3.51 -12.71 -35.69
C ASN A 605 -5.02 -12.45 -35.50
N LYS A 606 -5.72 -13.29 -34.73
CA LYS A 606 -7.11 -13.08 -34.31
C LYS A 606 -7.23 -12.20 -33.05
N ASP A 607 -6.13 -11.93 -32.34
CA ASP A 607 -6.12 -11.11 -31.12
C ASP A 607 -5.89 -9.62 -31.42
N SER A 608 -6.75 -8.78 -30.84
CA SER A 608 -6.62 -7.32 -30.88
C SER A 608 -5.25 -6.82 -30.38
N LYS A 609 -4.59 -7.56 -29.48
CA LYS A 609 -3.28 -7.21 -28.91
C LYS A 609 -2.14 -7.26 -29.92
N ALA A 610 -2.09 -8.27 -30.81
CA ALA A 610 -1.02 -8.39 -31.79
C ALA A 610 -1.07 -7.25 -32.82
N TYR A 611 -2.27 -6.91 -33.28
CA TYR A 611 -2.51 -5.75 -34.15
C TYR A 611 -2.10 -4.43 -33.48
N ILE A 612 -2.45 -4.25 -32.20
CA ILE A 612 -2.06 -3.07 -31.40
C ILE A 612 -0.53 -2.98 -31.31
N ASN A 613 0.16 -4.07 -30.94
CA ASN A 613 1.61 -4.09 -30.84
C ASN A 613 2.29 -3.80 -32.18
N TYR A 614 1.82 -4.41 -33.27
CA TYR A 614 2.35 -4.19 -34.61
C TYR A 614 2.28 -2.71 -35.01
N ASN A 615 1.10 -2.10 -34.90
CA ASN A 615 0.91 -0.70 -35.28
C ASN A 615 1.65 0.25 -34.34
N PHE A 616 1.70 -0.04 -33.04
CA PHE A 616 2.46 0.78 -32.09
C PHE A 616 3.96 0.77 -32.42
N LEU A 617 4.53 -0.41 -32.65
CA LEU A 617 5.95 -0.57 -32.98
C LEU A 617 6.29 0.08 -34.33
N LYS A 618 5.44 -0.09 -35.35
CA LYS A 618 5.62 0.58 -36.64
C LYS A 618 5.57 2.10 -36.48
N GLY A 619 4.58 2.62 -35.76
CA GLY A 619 4.47 4.05 -35.48
C GLY A 619 5.69 4.59 -34.74
N PHE A 620 6.17 3.86 -33.75
CA PHE A 620 7.37 4.19 -32.99
C PHE A 620 8.62 4.24 -33.87
N ASN A 621 8.81 3.24 -34.73
CA ASN A 621 9.91 3.23 -35.71
C ASN A 621 9.81 4.40 -36.69
N TYR A 622 8.63 4.62 -37.29
CA TYR A 622 8.44 5.74 -38.21
C TYR A 622 8.73 7.09 -37.57
N ARG A 623 8.33 7.29 -36.30
CA ARG A 623 8.66 8.52 -35.56
C ARG A 623 10.17 8.68 -35.40
N LEU A 624 10.86 7.60 -35.02
CA LEU A 624 12.32 7.62 -34.84
C LEU A 624 13.10 7.76 -36.15
N SER A 625 12.53 7.37 -37.29
CA SER A 625 13.12 7.58 -38.62
C SER A 625 12.62 8.87 -39.31
N GLY A 626 11.91 9.76 -38.60
CA GLY A 626 11.43 11.05 -39.12
C GLY A 626 10.21 10.98 -40.07
N GLN A 627 9.62 9.81 -40.27
CA GLN A 627 8.47 9.57 -41.13
C GLN A 627 7.14 9.87 -40.39
N LEU A 628 6.93 11.14 -40.03
CA LEU A 628 5.90 11.56 -39.06
C LEU A 628 4.46 11.24 -39.50
N GLU A 629 4.12 11.34 -40.79
CA GLU A 629 2.77 10.99 -41.28
C GLU A 629 2.45 9.49 -41.13
N PHE A 630 3.42 8.63 -41.45
CA PHE A 630 3.27 7.19 -41.25
C PHE A 630 3.20 6.83 -39.77
N ALA A 631 3.92 7.57 -38.92
CA ALA A 631 3.84 7.44 -37.47
C ALA A 631 2.45 7.82 -36.96
N GLU A 632 1.91 8.97 -37.38
CA GLU A 632 0.56 9.44 -37.03
C GLU A 632 -0.49 8.38 -37.37
N ASN A 633 -0.51 7.90 -38.62
CA ASN A 633 -1.49 6.92 -39.07
C ASN A 633 -1.41 5.62 -38.25
N SER A 634 -0.19 5.15 -37.97
CA SER A 634 0.04 3.94 -37.17
C SER A 634 -0.47 4.10 -35.73
N PHE A 635 -0.23 5.24 -35.08
CA PHE A 635 -0.73 5.49 -33.73
C PHE A 635 -2.25 5.69 -33.70
N ARG A 636 -2.84 6.32 -34.71
CA ARG A 636 -4.30 6.42 -34.87
C ARG A 636 -4.94 5.04 -35.01
N ASN A 637 -4.33 4.12 -35.77
CA ASN A 637 -4.79 2.74 -35.85
C ASN A 637 -4.81 2.05 -34.47
N VAL A 638 -3.78 2.26 -33.65
CA VAL A 638 -3.75 1.75 -32.26
C VAL A 638 -4.90 2.32 -31.43
N ILE A 639 -5.07 3.65 -31.47
CA ILE A 639 -6.09 4.35 -30.68
C ILE A 639 -7.51 3.98 -31.13
N SER A 640 -7.72 3.70 -32.42
CA SER A 640 -9.00 3.24 -32.96
C SER A 640 -9.45 1.90 -32.34
N LYS A 641 -8.49 1.00 -32.05
CA LYS A 641 -8.74 -0.30 -31.41
C LYS A 641 -8.69 -0.25 -29.89
N ASN A 642 -7.90 0.65 -29.32
CA ASN A 642 -7.80 0.87 -27.89
C ASN A 642 -7.73 2.38 -27.60
N ARG A 643 -8.91 2.99 -27.38
CA ARG A 643 -9.06 4.42 -27.13
C ARG A 643 -8.30 4.90 -25.88
N ASN A 644 -7.95 4.01 -24.96
CA ASN A 644 -7.28 4.34 -23.69
C ASN A 644 -5.78 3.99 -23.67
N HIS A 645 -5.19 3.65 -24.82
CA HIS A 645 -3.79 3.27 -24.94
C HIS A 645 -2.82 4.47 -24.74
N SER A 646 -2.41 4.70 -23.48
CA SER A 646 -1.61 5.88 -23.07
C SER A 646 -0.31 6.06 -23.84
N ARG A 647 0.48 4.99 -24.04
CA ARG A 647 1.75 5.07 -24.78
C ARG A 647 1.56 5.60 -26.20
N ALA A 648 0.57 5.10 -26.92
CA ALA A 648 0.24 5.53 -28.29
C ALA A 648 -0.23 6.99 -28.33
N LYS A 649 -1.09 7.41 -27.39
CA LYS A 649 -1.49 8.81 -27.26
C LYS A 649 -0.29 9.73 -27.00
N ARG A 650 0.64 9.29 -26.15
CA ARG A 650 1.85 10.04 -25.82
C ARG A 650 2.74 10.20 -27.05
N GLU A 651 3.05 9.11 -27.74
CA GLU A 651 3.86 9.16 -28.95
C GLU A 651 3.17 9.97 -30.05
N LEU A 652 1.84 9.90 -30.17
CA LEU A 652 1.06 10.72 -31.10
C LEU A 652 1.12 12.21 -30.74
N ALA A 653 1.02 12.57 -29.46
CA ALA A 653 1.21 13.95 -29.01
C ALA A 653 2.62 14.45 -29.35
N THR A 654 3.65 13.62 -29.17
CA THR A 654 5.01 13.94 -29.60
C THR A 654 5.11 14.15 -31.11
N VAL A 655 4.44 13.32 -31.93
CA VAL A 655 4.38 13.53 -33.39
C VAL A 655 3.77 14.89 -33.73
N TYR A 656 2.65 15.27 -33.10
CA TYR A 656 2.03 16.58 -33.34
C TYR A 656 2.89 17.75 -32.87
N ILE A 657 3.59 17.62 -31.73
CA ILE A 657 4.55 18.62 -31.26
C ILE A 657 5.70 18.81 -32.27
N LEU A 658 6.25 17.71 -32.79
CA LEU A 658 7.30 17.75 -33.82
C LEU A 658 6.82 18.37 -35.13
N LEU A 659 5.52 18.29 -35.41
CA LEU A 659 4.85 18.93 -36.54
C LEU A 659 4.37 20.36 -36.24
N GLU A 660 4.69 20.91 -35.07
CA GLU A 660 4.22 22.21 -34.54
C GLU A 660 2.68 22.36 -34.51
N GLN A 661 1.95 21.24 -34.41
CA GLN A 661 0.49 21.18 -34.27
C GLN A 661 0.08 21.11 -32.81
N TYR A 662 0.41 22.16 -32.05
CA TYR A 662 0.16 22.21 -30.62
C TYR A 662 -1.31 22.05 -30.25
N ASP A 663 -2.24 22.54 -31.07
CA ASP A 663 -3.68 22.38 -30.84
C ASP A 663 -4.12 20.91 -30.85
N LEU A 664 -3.62 20.11 -31.80
CA LEU A 664 -3.91 18.67 -31.87
C LEU A 664 -3.18 17.89 -30.78
N ALA A 665 -2.01 18.36 -30.36
CA ALA A 665 -1.23 17.77 -29.28
C ALA A 665 -1.86 18.01 -27.89
N PHE A 666 -2.52 19.16 -27.70
CA PHE A 666 -2.97 19.66 -26.40
C PHE A 666 -3.89 18.69 -25.66
N ASP A 667 -4.97 18.23 -26.29
CA ASP A 667 -5.94 17.35 -25.61
C ASP A 667 -5.32 15.98 -25.28
N LEU A 668 -4.45 15.47 -26.17
CA LEU A 668 -3.75 14.21 -25.96
C LEU A 668 -2.72 14.31 -24.83
N SER A 669 -1.93 15.37 -24.81
CA SER A 669 -0.89 15.60 -23.79
C SER A 669 -1.51 15.89 -22.43
N LYS A 670 -2.57 16.71 -22.37
CA LYS A 670 -3.36 16.98 -21.16
C LYS A 670 -3.97 15.70 -20.57
N HIS A 671 -4.60 14.89 -21.42
CA HIS A 671 -5.21 13.63 -20.97
C HIS A 671 -4.16 12.66 -20.42
N ASN A 672 -3.00 12.55 -21.06
CA ASN A 672 -1.90 11.72 -20.55
C ASN A 672 -1.37 12.26 -19.22
N TYR A 673 -0.99 13.54 -19.14
CA TYR A 673 -0.49 14.16 -17.91
C TYR A 673 -1.43 13.92 -16.72
N LYS A 674 -2.74 14.10 -16.91
CA LYS A 674 -3.73 13.86 -15.84
C LYS A 674 -3.77 12.40 -15.37
N LYS A 675 -3.47 11.43 -16.23
CA LYS A 675 -3.48 10.00 -15.91
C LYS A 675 -2.23 9.56 -15.11
N ASP A 676 -1.12 10.25 -15.28
CA ASP A 676 0.15 9.91 -14.63
C ASP A 676 0.95 11.19 -14.35
N LEU A 677 0.57 11.85 -13.24
CA LEU A 677 1.11 13.15 -12.83
C LEU A 677 2.61 13.12 -12.51
N ALA A 678 3.20 11.96 -12.26
CA ALA A 678 4.62 11.81 -11.90
C ALA A 678 5.54 11.59 -13.12
N ASN A 679 4.97 11.35 -14.31
CA ASN A 679 5.74 10.99 -15.48
C ASN A 679 6.31 12.22 -16.20
N ILE A 680 7.62 12.43 -16.03
CA ILE A 680 8.32 13.60 -16.54
C ILE A 680 8.12 13.86 -18.03
N TYR A 681 7.99 12.82 -18.84
CA TYR A 681 7.79 12.98 -20.28
C TYR A 681 6.35 13.36 -20.65
N GLN A 682 5.37 12.95 -19.84
CA GLN A 682 3.98 13.37 -20.02
C GLN A 682 3.81 14.83 -19.58
N MET A 683 4.51 15.23 -18.51
CA MET A 683 4.65 16.63 -18.12
C MET A 683 5.24 17.46 -19.25
N GLN A 684 6.39 17.04 -19.80
CA GLN A 684 7.11 17.76 -20.86
C GLN A 684 6.20 18.06 -22.07
N ALA A 685 5.49 17.04 -22.58
CA ALA A 685 4.62 17.21 -23.75
C ALA A 685 3.46 18.17 -23.48
N TYR A 686 2.83 18.09 -22.30
CA TYR A 686 1.73 19.00 -21.94
C TYR A 686 2.23 20.42 -21.70
N PHE A 687 3.37 20.55 -21.02
CA PHE A 687 4.03 21.82 -20.75
C PHE A 687 4.42 22.55 -22.04
N GLU A 688 5.02 21.86 -23.01
CA GLU A 688 5.35 22.46 -24.32
C GLU A 688 4.13 23.01 -25.06
N CYS A 689 2.97 22.36 -24.93
CA CYS A 689 1.72 22.84 -25.52
C CYS A 689 1.19 24.08 -24.77
N LEU A 690 1.23 24.06 -23.44
CA LEU A 690 0.74 25.14 -22.60
C LEU A 690 1.56 26.42 -22.78
N VAL A 691 2.90 26.33 -22.76
CA VAL A 691 3.78 27.49 -22.86
C VAL A 691 3.63 28.25 -24.19
N ARG A 692 3.21 27.56 -25.25
CA ARG A 692 3.02 28.14 -26.59
C ARG A 692 1.56 28.52 -26.89
N LYS A 693 0.68 28.46 -25.90
CA LYS A 693 -0.71 28.87 -26.01
C LYS A 693 -0.83 30.38 -25.85
N ASN A 694 -1.46 31.06 -26.81
CA ASN A 694 -1.61 32.54 -26.78
C ASN A 694 -2.28 33.07 -25.50
N ASN A 695 -3.29 32.36 -24.98
CA ASN A 695 -4.03 32.74 -23.78
C ASN A 695 -4.14 31.57 -22.79
N LEU A 696 -3.45 31.70 -21.66
CA LEU A 696 -3.50 30.75 -20.54
C LEU A 696 -4.60 31.16 -19.54
N SER A 697 -5.48 30.22 -19.21
CA SER A 697 -6.41 30.39 -18.08
C SER A 697 -5.67 30.38 -16.74
N LEU A 698 -6.31 30.89 -15.68
CA LEU A 698 -5.73 30.89 -14.33
C LEU A 698 -5.35 29.47 -13.87
N GLN A 699 -6.17 28.47 -14.23
CA GLN A 699 -5.91 27.08 -13.89
C GLN A 699 -4.70 26.52 -14.65
N GLU A 700 -4.56 26.86 -15.93
CA GLU A 700 -3.42 26.43 -16.75
C GLU A 700 -2.09 27.03 -16.29
N LYS A 701 -2.10 28.28 -15.81
CA LYS A 701 -0.93 28.90 -15.17
C LYS A 701 -0.51 28.12 -13.92
N LYS A 702 -1.46 27.80 -13.03
CA LYS A 702 -1.19 26.97 -11.85
C LYS A 702 -0.66 25.59 -12.21
N GLU A 703 -1.17 24.98 -13.28
CA GLU A 703 -0.67 23.69 -13.78
C GLU A 703 0.78 23.79 -14.31
N LEU A 704 1.13 24.85 -15.04
CA LEU A 704 2.52 25.12 -15.45
C LEU A 704 3.45 25.23 -14.25
N ASP A 705 3.09 26.04 -13.26
CA ASP A 705 3.92 26.26 -12.06
C ASP A 705 4.11 24.96 -11.26
N LYS A 706 3.05 24.16 -11.13
CA LYS A 706 3.10 22.86 -10.46
C LYS A 706 4.02 21.89 -11.21
N ILE A 707 3.91 21.81 -12.53
CA ILE A 707 4.78 20.97 -13.35
C ILE A 707 6.24 21.40 -13.18
N LEU A 708 6.51 22.71 -13.23
CA LEU A 708 7.87 23.24 -13.09
C LEU A 708 8.46 22.92 -11.70
N SER A 709 7.70 23.10 -10.63
CA SER A 709 8.13 22.74 -9.27
C SER A 709 8.46 21.26 -9.13
N THR A 710 7.68 20.39 -9.78
CA THR A 710 7.89 18.94 -9.75
C THR A 710 9.17 18.56 -10.49
N VAL A 711 9.40 19.15 -11.67
CA VAL A 711 10.63 18.91 -12.46
C VAL A 711 11.87 19.42 -11.74
N ASN A 712 11.77 20.53 -11.01
CA ASN A 712 12.87 21.07 -10.23
C ASN A 712 13.25 20.16 -9.05
N ASN A 713 12.27 19.57 -8.37
CA ASN A 713 12.51 18.58 -7.31
C ASN A 713 13.12 17.27 -7.86
N LEU A 714 12.67 16.82 -9.04
CA LEU A 714 13.25 15.62 -9.67
C LEU A 714 14.70 15.84 -10.12
N TYR A 715 15.08 17.07 -10.48
CA TYR A 715 16.43 17.40 -10.89
C TYR A 715 17.47 17.22 -9.78
N SER A 716 17.11 17.43 -8.50
CA SER A 716 18.02 17.16 -7.37
C SER A 716 18.39 15.67 -7.24
N GLU A 717 17.56 14.77 -7.78
CA GLU A 717 17.80 13.32 -7.76
C GLU A 717 18.48 12.82 -9.05
N ARG A 718 18.20 13.45 -10.20
CA ARG A 718 18.73 13.04 -11.51
C ARG A 718 18.87 14.24 -12.46
N GLN A 719 20.09 14.51 -12.92
CA GLN A 719 20.33 15.53 -13.95
C GLN A 719 19.75 15.09 -15.30
N LEU A 720 18.83 15.87 -15.87
CA LEU A 720 18.12 15.59 -17.13
C LEU A 720 18.11 16.85 -18.01
N ASP A 721 18.16 16.68 -19.33
CA ASP A 721 18.06 17.78 -20.30
C ASP A 721 16.66 18.45 -20.28
N ILE A 722 15.61 17.66 -19.99
CA ILE A 722 14.23 18.13 -19.83
C ILE A 722 14.11 19.28 -18.81
N PHE A 723 14.90 19.25 -17.73
CA PHE A 723 14.92 20.33 -16.73
C PHE A 723 15.32 21.66 -17.38
N TYR A 724 16.41 21.65 -18.14
CA TYR A 724 16.92 22.84 -18.83
C TYR A 724 15.93 23.31 -19.89
N GLN A 725 15.34 22.39 -20.65
CA GLN A 725 14.35 22.73 -21.66
C GLN A 725 13.12 23.43 -21.05
N MET A 726 12.51 22.85 -20.01
CA MET A 726 11.26 23.36 -19.44
C MET A 726 11.45 24.69 -18.71
N ASN A 727 12.53 24.83 -17.94
CA ASN A 727 12.85 26.09 -17.28
C ASN A 727 13.16 27.21 -18.29
N ALA A 728 13.88 26.90 -19.38
CA ALA A 728 14.16 27.90 -20.42
C ALA A 728 12.88 28.33 -21.15
N LEU A 729 12.01 27.37 -21.49
CA LEU A 729 10.72 27.67 -22.11
C LEU A 729 9.84 28.55 -21.21
N TYR A 730 9.78 28.25 -19.91
CA TYR A 730 9.05 29.09 -18.94
C TYR A 730 9.60 30.52 -18.94
N LYS A 731 10.92 30.67 -18.80
CA LYS A 731 11.59 31.99 -18.79
C LYS A 731 11.33 32.76 -20.08
N ALA A 732 11.43 32.10 -21.23
CA ALA A 732 11.29 32.74 -22.53
C ALA A 732 9.85 33.22 -22.81
N PHE A 733 8.85 32.36 -22.59
CA PHE A 733 7.49 32.58 -23.08
C PHE A 733 6.49 32.98 -21.99
N ILE A 734 6.78 32.75 -20.72
CA ILE A 734 5.92 33.15 -19.59
C ILE A 734 6.48 34.40 -18.91
N GLU A 735 7.78 34.40 -18.58
CA GLU A 735 8.43 35.52 -17.88
C GLU A 735 8.99 36.60 -18.82
N ASN A 736 9.05 36.33 -20.13
CA ASN A 736 9.65 37.20 -21.16
C ASN A 736 11.15 37.51 -20.90
N ARG A 737 11.88 36.58 -20.29
CA ARG A 737 13.31 36.69 -19.94
C ARG A 737 14.18 35.87 -20.90
N GLN A 738 14.24 36.31 -22.15
CA GLN A 738 14.89 35.58 -23.24
C GLN A 738 16.40 35.35 -23.00
N ASN A 739 17.12 36.33 -22.46
CA ASN A 739 18.56 36.20 -22.18
C ASN A 739 18.85 35.12 -21.13
N GLU A 740 18.05 35.07 -20.05
CA GLU A 740 18.19 34.04 -19.03
C GLU A 740 17.84 32.64 -19.57
N ALA A 741 16.83 32.56 -20.44
CA ALA A 741 16.48 31.31 -21.11
C ALA A 741 17.61 30.79 -22.01
N ILE A 742 18.24 31.68 -22.78
CA ILE A 742 19.41 31.35 -23.63
C ILE A 742 20.58 30.87 -22.78
N GLN A 743 20.87 31.55 -21.67
CA GLN A 743 21.94 31.14 -20.76
C GLN A 743 21.67 29.74 -20.20
N LEU A 744 20.44 29.49 -19.75
CA LEU A 744 20.05 28.21 -19.17
C LEU A 744 20.11 27.06 -20.20
N LEU A 745 19.73 27.30 -21.45
CA LEU A 745 19.91 26.32 -22.54
C LEU A 745 21.39 26.06 -22.85
N LYS A 746 22.24 27.09 -22.87
CA LYS A 746 23.69 26.93 -23.05
C LYS A 746 24.31 26.12 -21.91
N GLU A 747 23.92 26.37 -20.67
CA GLU A 747 24.32 25.56 -19.51
C GLU A 747 23.85 24.11 -19.61
N GLY A 748 22.65 23.86 -20.15
CA GLY A 748 22.19 22.52 -20.46
C GLY A 748 23.04 21.85 -21.54
N LEU A 749 23.41 22.58 -22.60
CA LEU A 749 24.22 22.08 -23.70
C LEU A 749 25.70 21.83 -23.32
N THR A 750 26.24 22.44 -22.27
CA THR A 750 27.58 22.03 -21.79
C THR A 750 27.57 20.65 -21.16
N LYS A 751 26.42 20.21 -20.61
CA LYS A 751 26.22 18.89 -20.01
C LYS A 751 25.65 17.86 -20.99
N PHE A 752 24.86 18.33 -21.94
CA PHE A 752 24.13 17.53 -22.93
C PHE A 752 24.38 18.10 -24.34
N ASP A 753 25.64 18.09 -24.75
CA ASP A 753 26.19 18.67 -25.99
C ASP A 753 25.45 18.28 -27.29
N THR A 754 24.87 17.08 -27.31
CA THR A 754 24.15 16.53 -28.46
C THR A 754 22.63 16.60 -28.31
N SER A 755 22.06 17.28 -27.30
CA SER A 755 20.60 17.32 -27.13
C SER A 755 19.92 18.13 -28.23
N THR A 756 19.25 17.43 -29.15
CA THR A 756 18.49 18.02 -30.26
C THR A 756 17.31 18.86 -29.77
N TYR A 757 16.73 18.53 -28.61
CA TYR A 757 15.65 19.31 -28.01
C TYR A 757 16.14 20.66 -27.47
N LEU A 758 17.30 20.70 -26.79
CA LEU A 758 17.88 21.95 -26.32
C LEU A 758 18.32 22.86 -27.48
N LEU A 759 18.96 22.29 -28.51
CA LEU A 759 19.34 23.03 -29.71
C LEU A 759 18.11 23.57 -30.48
N LYS A 760 17.04 22.76 -30.56
CA LYS A 760 15.75 23.17 -31.13
C LYS A 760 15.21 24.42 -30.41
N GLU A 761 15.08 24.37 -29.09
CA GLU A 761 14.55 25.53 -28.34
C GLU A 761 15.48 26.74 -28.39
N LEU A 762 16.80 26.52 -28.40
CA LEU A 762 17.76 27.61 -28.48
C LEU A 762 17.62 28.37 -29.80
N PHE A 763 17.46 27.65 -30.92
CA PHE A 763 17.20 28.26 -32.22
C PHE A 763 15.88 29.03 -32.20
N ASP A 764 14.82 28.43 -31.68
CA ASP A 764 13.48 29.02 -31.66
C ASP A 764 13.46 30.30 -30.80
N ILE A 765 14.17 30.34 -29.68
CA ILE A 765 14.30 31.57 -28.86
C ILE A 765 15.14 32.63 -29.59
N TYR A 766 16.26 32.27 -30.26
CA TYR A 766 17.01 33.24 -31.05
C TYR A 766 16.20 33.82 -32.20
N ARG A 767 15.32 33.02 -32.81
CA ARG A 767 14.36 33.48 -33.83
C ARG A 767 13.44 34.56 -33.26
N GLU A 768 12.85 34.34 -32.08
CA GLU A 768 11.98 35.34 -31.44
C GLU A 768 12.72 36.64 -31.10
N CYS A 769 14.02 36.56 -30.80
CA CYS A 769 14.86 37.74 -30.50
C CYS A 769 15.47 38.39 -31.75
N GLY A 770 15.26 37.84 -32.96
CA GLY A 770 15.88 38.32 -34.20
C GLY A 770 17.40 38.12 -34.28
N ASN A 771 18.00 37.23 -33.49
CA ASN A 771 19.44 37.03 -33.46
C ASN A 771 19.91 36.05 -34.54
N LEU A 772 20.16 36.57 -35.75
CA LEU A 772 20.59 35.78 -36.91
C LEU A 772 21.89 35.00 -36.68
N THR A 773 22.87 35.60 -36.00
CA THR A 773 24.13 34.93 -35.67
C THR A 773 23.91 33.74 -34.74
N GLY A 774 23.07 33.91 -33.73
CA GLY A 774 22.66 32.85 -32.81
C GLY A 774 21.91 31.72 -33.52
N MET A 775 20.98 32.06 -34.42
CA MET A 775 20.27 31.10 -35.27
C MET A 775 21.24 30.28 -36.12
N LYS A 776 22.18 30.95 -36.81
CA LYS A 776 23.18 30.30 -37.67
C LYS A 776 24.05 29.31 -36.88
N ASN A 777 24.64 29.77 -35.77
CA ASN A 777 25.53 28.95 -34.95
C ASN A 777 24.78 27.73 -34.39
N THR A 778 23.53 27.92 -33.94
CA THR A 778 22.72 26.82 -33.42
C THR A 778 22.34 25.83 -34.52
N LEU A 779 22.06 26.31 -35.73
CA LEU A 779 21.76 25.46 -36.89
C LEU A 779 22.97 24.61 -37.30
N GLU A 780 24.19 25.15 -37.23
CA GLU A 780 25.43 24.39 -37.46
C GLU A 780 25.63 23.30 -36.39
N SER A 781 25.42 23.61 -35.11
CA SER A 781 25.45 22.61 -34.02
C SER A 781 24.38 21.52 -34.22
N LEU A 782 23.19 21.90 -34.66
CA LEU A 782 22.09 20.97 -34.90
C LEU A 782 22.36 20.07 -36.11
N ALA A 783 23.02 20.59 -37.16
CA ALA A 783 23.51 19.78 -38.28
C ALA A 783 24.57 18.75 -37.84
N SER A 784 25.50 19.14 -36.96
CA SER A 784 26.50 18.23 -36.39
C SER A 784 25.84 17.11 -35.58
N ALA A 785 24.92 17.46 -34.67
CA ALA A 785 24.22 16.51 -33.81
C ALA A 785 23.38 15.46 -34.58
N ILE A 786 22.96 15.78 -35.81
CA ILE A 786 22.20 14.85 -36.67
C ILE A 786 23.12 13.88 -37.42
N LYS A 787 24.33 14.32 -37.80
CA LYS A 787 25.33 13.48 -38.49
C LYS A 787 25.82 12.31 -37.63
N ASP A 788 25.79 12.45 -36.30
CA ASP A 788 26.19 11.41 -35.33
C ASP A 788 25.11 10.32 -35.09
N GLY A 789 24.32 9.97 -36.11
CA GLY A 789 23.42 8.81 -36.08
C GLY A 789 22.01 9.07 -35.53
N ARG A 790 21.49 10.30 -35.59
CA ARG A 790 20.13 10.67 -35.15
C ARG A 790 19.23 11.13 -36.29
N SER A 791 19.06 10.29 -37.31
CA SER A 791 18.25 10.53 -38.52
C SER A 791 16.83 11.04 -38.24
N GLY A 792 16.21 10.62 -37.12
CA GLY A 792 14.85 11.01 -36.72
C GLY A 792 14.57 12.49 -36.48
N PHE A 793 15.61 13.31 -36.29
CA PHE A 793 15.47 14.75 -36.07
C PHE A 793 15.79 15.58 -37.32
N GLU A 794 15.95 14.96 -38.48
CA GLU A 794 16.18 15.67 -39.75
C GLU A 794 15.08 16.73 -40.01
N ASN A 795 13.82 16.41 -39.70
CA ASN A 795 12.72 17.37 -39.86
C ASN A 795 12.90 18.63 -39.01
N ILE A 796 13.44 18.50 -37.79
CA ILE A 796 13.72 19.65 -36.90
C ILE A 796 14.74 20.59 -37.56
N TYR A 797 15.77 20.01 -38.18
CA TYR A 797 16.80 20.75 -38.91
C TYR A 797 16.25 21.42 -40.15
N VAL A 798 15.59 20.67 -41.03
CA VAL A 798 15.06 21.19 -42.30
C VAL A 798 14.13 22.37 -42.04
N PHE A 799 13.25 22.24 -41.05
CA PHE A 799 12.32 23.29 -40.71
C PHE A 799 13.07 24.58 -40.34
N ARG A 800 14.11 24.48 -39.50
CA ARG A 800 14.88 25.63 -39.01
C ARG A 800 15.82 26.19 -40.06
N GLU A 801 16.35 25.35 -40.94
CA GLU A 801 17.13 25.77 -42.10
C GLU A 801 16.27 26.65 -43.03
N ALA A 802 15.07 26.19 -43.40
CA ALA A 802 14.17 26.96 -44.25
C ALA A 802 13.78 28.31 -43.64
N ILE A 803 13.52 28.33 -42.32
CA ILE A 803 13.24 29.58 -41.59
C ILE A 803 14.47 30.50 -41.58
N TYR A 804 15.66 29.99 -41.28
CA TYR A 804 16.89 30.77 -41.31
C TYR A 804 17.18 31.34 -42.70
N GLU A 805 16.99 30.55 -43.76
CA GLU A 805 17.14 31.00 -45.15
C GLU A 805 16.18 32.14 -45.50
N ALA A 806 14.92 32.05 -45.04
CA ALA A 806 13.92 33.11 -45.21
C ALA A 806 14.33 34.40 -44.48
N TYR A 807 14.85 34.30 -43.25
CA TYR A 807 15.40 35.43 -42.50
C TYR A 807 16.70 36.00 -43.11
N SER A 808 17.47 35.17 -43.81
CA SER A 808 18.74 35.55 -44.45
C SER A 808 18.57 36.20 -45.83
N GLY A 809 17.37 36.14 -46.43
CA GLY A 809 17.06 36.86 -47.68
C GLY A 809 16.85 35.99 -48.91
N LYS A 810 16.79 34.66 -48.75
CA LYS A 810 16.48 33.77 -49.88
C LYS A 810 15.02 33.91 -50.30
N SER A 811 14.76 33.77 -51.60
CA SER A 811 13.41 33.78 -52.12
C SER A 811 12.65 32.52 -51.71
N LYS A 812 11.32 32.60 -51.63
CA LYS A 812 10.46 31.43 -51.40
C LYS A 812 10.72 30.32 -52.43
N ALA A 813 10.90 30.68 -53.70
CA ALA A 813 11.14 29.73 -54.78
C ALA A 813 12.42 28.92 -54.57
N ASP A 814 13.51 29.55 -54.08
CA ASP A 814 14.77 28.87 -53.79
C ASP A 814 14.62 27.87 -52.64
N ILE A 815 13.90 28.27 -51.58
CA ILE A 815 13.62 27.43 -50.41
C ILE A 815 12.74 26.24 -50.82
N GLU A 816 11.71 26.47 -51.65
CA GLU A 816 10.83 25.43 -52.17
C GLU A 816 11.57 24.41 -53.04
N ILE A 817 12.50 24.85 -53.89
CA ILE A 817 13.37 23.97 -54.68
C ILE A 817 14.22 23.09 -53.75
N ASN A 818 14.81 23.67 -52.69
CA ASN A 818 15.62 22.94 -51.73
C ASN A 818 14.79 21.88 -50.97
N LEU A 819 13.60 22.25 -50.50
CA LEU A 819 12.65 21.33 -49.86
C LEU A 819 12.21 20.20 -50.80
N ASN A 820 11.99 20.49 -52.09
CA ASN A 820 11.55 19.50 -53.06
C ASN A 820 12.64 18.47 -53.40
N ARG A 821 13.93 18.83 -53.30
CA ARG A 821 15.06 17.90 -53.45
C ARG A 821 15.12 16.85 -52.33
N ARG A 822 14.56 17.16 -51.16
CA ARG A 822 14.50 16.22 -50.02
C ARG A 822 13.31 15.26 -50.19
N LYS A 823 13.61 14.03 -50.61
CA LYS A 823 12.62 12.96 -50.85
C LYS A 823 11.99 12.40 -49.55
N SER A 824 12.65 12.57 -48.40
CA SER A 824 12.21 12.10 -47.09
C SER A 824 11.03 12.89 -46.51
N LEU A 825 10.79 14.11 -47.00
CA LEU A 825 9.74 14.99 -46.53
C LEU A 825 8.44 14.77 -47.30
N SER A 826 7.35 14.62 -46.58
CA SER A 826 6.01 14.54 -47.18
C SER A 826 5.55 15.88 -47.75
N HIS A 827 4.56 15.83 -48.64
CA HIS A 827 3.99 17.04 -49.23
C HIS A 827 3.37 17.95 -48.15
N SER A 828 2.67 17.39 -47.15
CA SER A 828 2.04 18.23 -46.11
C SER A 828 3.07 18.97 -45.24
N ILE A 829 4.21 18.34 -44.93
CA ILE A 829 5.30 18.97 -44.17
C ILE A 829 5.91 20.11 -44.98
N LYS A 830 6.16 19.90 -46.28
CA LYS A 830 6.69 20.94 -47.18
C LYS A 830 5.76 22.15 -47.23
N THR A 831 4.46 21.93 -47.43
CA THR A 831 3.46 23.01 -47.48
C THR A 831 3.42 23.80 -46.16
N ARG A 832 3.57 23.14 -45.01
CA ARG A 832 3.62 23.82 -43.70
C ARG A 832 4.89 24.66 -43.51
N ILE A 833 6.05 24.13 -43.87
CA ILE A 833 7.30 24.89 -43.83
C ILE A 833 7.16 26.14 -44.70
N LEU A 834 6.62 25.99 -45.91
CA LEU A 834 6.41 27.11 -46.83
C LEU A 834 5.43 28.15 -46.28
N SER A 835 4.35 27.73 -45.61
CA SER A 835 3.44 28.65 -44.93
C SER A 835 4.13 29.48 -43.84
N LYS A 836 5.07 28.90 -43.10
CA LYS A 836 5.85 29.65 -42.09
C LYS A 836 6.93 30.53 -42.71
N VAL A 837 7.50 30.11 -43.83
CA VAL A 837 8.40 30.95 -44.64
C VAL A 837 7.64 32.17 -45.17
N ASP A 838 6.39 32.02 -45.60
CA ASP A 838 5.53 33.14 -46.02
C ASP A 838 5.30 34.14 -44.88
N ASP A 839 5.04 33.67 -43.66
CA ASP A 839 4.91 34.53 -42.47
C ASP A 839 6.18 35.34 -42.20
N VAL A 840 7.36 34.76 -42.44
CA VAL A 840 8.66 35.44 -42.25
C VAL A 840 8.91 36.46 -43.35
N ILE A 841 8.68 36.09 -44.62
CA ILE A 841 8.91 36.97 -45.77
C ILE A 841 7.95 38.17 -45.74
N SER A 842 6.68 37.96 -45.36
CA SER A 842 5.69 39.03 -45.20
C SER A 842 6.07 40.02 -44.10
N LYS A 843 6.62 39.55 -42.97
CA LYS A 843 7.13 40.41 -41.89
C LYS A 843 8.39 41.21 -42.24
N ARG A 844 9.13 40.81 -43.28
CA ARG A 844 10.31 41.56 -43.78
C ARG A 844 9.97 42.59 -44.85
N SER A 845 8.80 42.47 -45.47
CA SER A 845 8.31 43.36 -46.53
C SER A 845 7.44 44.50 -46.00
N LEU A 846 7.14 44.47 -44.70
CA LEU A 846 6.68 45.59 -43.86
C LEU A 846 7.88 46.22 -43.17
#